data_AF-A0A5B7E0K6-F1
#
_entry.id   AF-A0A5B7E0K6-F1
#
_cell.length_a   1.000
_cell.length_b   1.000
_cell.length_c   1.000
_cell.angle_alpha   90.00
_cell.angle_beta   90.00
_cell.angle_gamma   90.00
#
_symmetry.space_group_name_H-M   'P 1'
#
loop_
_entity.id
_entity.type
_entity.pdbx_description
1 polymer ?
#
loop_
_entity_poly.entity_id
_entity_poly.type
_entity_poly.pdbx_seq_one_letter_code
_entity_poly.pdbx_strand_id
1 'polypeptide(L)'
;MSVCYWAKPDTLTSYETHLSLAASDYENDILHLYRRGGQLGFYYNGVRQLGFPHLVTAIDLHTWKHYCHVFHQGEYSVYIGGEQLGGGTIATSRVPVPLQGVIALGQEQDLLAGGYDPDQSYRGRLALMNIYSRRVTKAEIKQQASCGTISSGDIFSSERDEMTLFNVSIELHEAKEFCEASVDYVIFPERRNLPDSLQACRRVGYDMYSPSTHTQNTALYNESLLFSTACLANNYHLWVGATDREQENVWRKFIDGTIVKDPPFEKNEPNGGDGEDCILMFLLSGLWVDTSCSIKWAACVPCQVLYSKPLRLRGLCSPSEAETFYEVLGYKSEKPYFHGYYGNLVYRREGVDWEMYNLAHGAVVATTTLLSENSYPIGRHRWTLKRGICNLPPNAEITLSFSVCANTEFTCSNGDCIAKKYRCDGSNNCPDFSDEDNCRMLVLPHGYRATQPPSNTQGTRPLLLGSVVRILRITRISDVRRAIDVEMSLDLQWPDPRITYLNLGDTLEWNKLTQDDTKNIWKPRLAFPNVYDGKINSIQEEFSVKKLKGPLPPQYNDEKMDTAFGGDAALVVQEQHFSGSFACSFEVFYYPFDKQRCHILIKLASASKEQAIFAMKDAKIIYLEERFLPDYEVSKTSLTVTEGGNNETLFSVLEVTFEVKRRWTVIVVTVFLPTTMLLCVGYATLYIKMEMMDVRMAVSLTTLLVLYTLFSNTSDSLPVTAYVKMIDMWFFSIISLLFFITMIHVLAEYISERQQVIKVHPVVKSAARHSRLTGERMMVAVRKWVVPLMVVVLNIVYWVLLLQQGSPNTGSACQLCLAALTVTEATEARHQSRAGGLAKKGSPPLLSLEFPHSKSRDTSGQEAESNMDHARLVEAVAAASTDNTTSTTDLIKYLLPRVLSLTSALLGESSENTTALTKEILDVASKVFTLDADSTSSFLNPVVVDFSSALWPLYLITIPLLIGGVIWYFITTFVLGKNVLGRSFSKRLCYLRSSSDDQEEGGLEDLTERVMKAAEAPGYS
;
A
#
# COMPACT_ATOMS: atom_id res chain seq x y z
N MET A 1 -13.53 50.73 40.00
CA MET A 1 -14.35 51.14 38.85
C MET A 1 -15.11 49.92 38.36
N SER A 2 -16.34 50.08 37.88
CA SER A 2 -17.06 49.02 37.17
C SER A 2 -17.90 49.66 36.06
N VAL A 3 -18.08 48.95 34.95
CA VAL A 3 -18.90 49.38 33.80
C VAL A 3 -19.88 48.25 33.53
N CYS A 4 -21.18 48.49 33.71
CA CYS A 4 -22.24 47.53 33.49
C CYS A 4 -23.28 48.09 32.52
N TYR A 5 -23.74 47.27 31.58
CA TYR A 5 -24.70 47.67 30.55
C TYR A 5 -25.41 46.44 29.96
N TRP A 6 -26.54 46.68 29.31
CA TRP A 6 -27.19 45.72 28.43
C TRP A 6 -26.87 46.05 26.98
N ALA A 7 -26.62 45.02 26.18
CA ALA A 7 -26.36 45.14 24.75
C ALA A 7 -27.17 44.10 23.97
N LYS A 8 -27.79 44.53 22.86
CA LYS A 8 -28.54 43.72 21.90
C LYS A 8 -27.99 44.04 20.51
N PRO A 9 -26.98 43.29 20.02
CA PRO A 9 -26.39 43.55 18.71
C PRO A 9 -27.40 43.21 17.62
N ASP A 10 -27.57 44.12 16.66
CA ASP A 10 -28.43 43.91 15.50
C ASP A 10 -27.59 43.55 14.26
N THR A 11 -26.36 44.04 14.13
CA THR A 11 -25.31 43.50 13.23
C THR A 11 -23.94 43.51 13.91
N LEU A 12 -23.07 42.61 13.49
CA LEU A 12 -21.65 42.57 13.85
C LEU A 12 -20.83 43.46 12.90
N THR A 13 -19.69 43.91 13.40
CA THR A 13 -18.61 44.48 12.59
C THR A 13 -17.33 43.66 12.79
N SER A 14 -16.27 43.94 12.02
CA SER A 14 -14.98 43.27 12.24
C SER A 14 -14.39 43.58 13.63
N TYR A 15 -14.81 44.70 14.21
CA TYR A 15 -14.31 45.28 15.45
C TYR A 15 -15.45 46.08 16.13
N GLU A 16 -16.16 45.48 17.08
CA GLU A 16 -17.32 46.10 17.72
C GLU A 16 -16.86 46.90 18.95
N THR A 17 -16.85 48.24 18.89
CA THR A 17 -16.54 49.07 20.07
C THR A 17 -17.80 49.35 20.89
N HIS A 18 -17.87 48.84 22.13
CA HIS A 18 -19.00 49.11 23.03
C HIS A 18 -18.87 50.47 23.74
N LEU A 19 -17.65 50.83 24.16
CA LEU A 19 -17.33 52.08 24.86
C LEU A 19 -15.86 52.48 24.58
N SER A 20 -15.64 53.76 24.29
CA SER A 20 -14.32 54.42 24.27
C SER A 20 -14.28 55.56 25.30
N LEU A 21 -13.07 55.96 25.73
CA LEU A 21 -12.82 57.05 26.66
C LEU A 21 -11.45 57.67 26.36
N ALA A 22 -11.46 58.80 25.64
CA ALA A 22 -10.26 59.55 25.31
C ALA A 22 -10.10 60.80 26.18
N ALA A 23 -8.86 61.27 26.38
CA ALA A 23 -8.56 62.58 26.96
C ALA A 23 -7.35 63.22 26.27
N SER A 24 -7.17 64.53 26.42
CA SER A 24 -6.16 65.34 25.72
C SER A 24 -4.70 64.90 25.91
N ASP A 25 -4.42 64.20 27.01
CA ASP A 25 -3.06 63.97 27.51
C ASP A 25 -2.50 62.59 27.08
N TYR A 26 -3.22 61.86 26.22
CA TYR A 26 -2.92 60.49 25.79
C TYR A 26 -2.98 60.36 24.27
N GLU A 27 -2.05 59.58 23.69
CA GLU A 27 -1.98 59.35 22.23
C GLU A 27 -3.02 58.36 21.70
N ASN A 28 -3.72 57.64 22.58
CA ASN A 28 -4.73 56.63 22.27
C ASN A 28 -5.78 56.57 23.40
N ASP A 29 -6.86 55.85 23.15
CA ASP A 29 -7.97 55.59 24.07
C ASP A 29 -7.52 55.06 25.46
N ILE A 30 -8.09 55.63 26.53
CA ILE A 30 -7.69 55.37 27.93
C ILE A 30 -8.43 54.14 28.48
N LEU A 31 -9.72 54.03 28.17
CA LEU A 31 -10.51 52.83 28.45
C LEU A 31 -11.39 52.51 27.24
N HIS A 32 -10.95 51.51 26.48
CA HIS A 32 -11.64 51.03 25.29
C HIS A 32 -12.18 49.62 25.54
N LEU A 33 -13.50 49.43 25.51
CA LEU A 33 -14.14 48.12 25.61
C LEU A 33 -14.60 47.68 24.23
N TYR A 34 -13.97 46.63 23.69
CA TYR A 34 -14.20 46.19 22.31
C TYR A 34 -14.39 44.67 22.21
N ARG A 35 -14.99 44.21 21.11
CA ARG A 35 -15.11 42.81 20.73
C ARG A 35 -14.56 42.61 19.31
N ARG A 36 -13.69 41.64 19.12
CA ARG A 36 -13.06 41.35 17.81
C ARG A 36 -13.09 39.85 17.56
N GLY A 37 -13.74 39.40 16.49
CA GLY A 37 -13.89 37.96 16.19
C GLY A 37 -14.51 37.15 17.32
N GLY A 38 -15.51 37.71 18.02
CA GLY A 38 -16.20 37.07 19.16
C GLY A 38 -15.44 37.11 20.50
N GLN A 39 -14.17 37.51 20.52
CA GLN A 39 -13.38 37.71 21.75
C GLN A 39 -13.58 39.14 22.28
N LEU A 40 -13.89 39.27 23.58
CA LEU A 40 -13.82 40.57 24.26
C LEU A 40 -12.38 40.94 24.61
N GLY A 41 -12.02 42.20 24.42
CA GLY A 41 -10.75 42.78 24.85
C GLY A 41 -10.92 44.22 25.34
N PHE A 42 -9.84 44.78 25.88
CA PHE A 42 -9.82 46.20 26.22
C PHE A 42 -8.41 46.80 26.18
N TYR A 43 -8.35 48.12 26.01
CA TYR A 43 -7.17 48.94 26.31
C TYR A 43 -7.33 49.58 27.69
N TYR A 44 -6.21 49.78 28.38
CA TYR A 44 -6.14 50.45 29.68
C TYR A 44 -4.93 51.36 29.74
N ASN A 45 -5.18 52.67 29.82
CA ASN A 45 -4.18 53.75 29.67
C ASN A 45 -3.34 53.57 28.39
N GLY A 46 -4.00 53.44 27.23
CA GLY A 46 -3.35 53.21 25.93
C GLY A 46 -2.72 51.82 25.71
N VAL A 47 -2.63 50.96 26.75
CA VAL A 47 -2.00 49.64 26.64
C VAL A 47 -3.05 48.54 26.46
N ARG A 48 -2.93 47.77 25.37
CA ARG A 48 -3.81 46.64 25.07
C ARG A 48 -3.63 45.49 26.07
N GLN A 49 -4.71 45.08 26.74
CA GLN A 49 -4.65 44.02 27.74
C GLN A 49 -4.83 42.64 27.10
N LEU A 50 -3.72 42.08 26.59
CA LEU A 50 -3.63 40.75 25.97
C LEU A 50 -3.64 39.61 27.01
N GLY A 51 -4.73 39.50 27.78
CA GLY A 51 -4.84 38.56 28.92
C GLY A 51 -5.94 37.49 28.84
N PHE A 52 -6.88 37.57 27.88
CA PHE A 52 -8.15 36.81 27.94
C PHE A 52 -8.43 35.92 26.71
N PRO A 53 -7.47 35.12 26.21
CA PRO A 53 -7.57 34.39 24.94
C PRO A 53 -8.67 33.31 24.89
N HIS A 54 -9.27 32.96 26.03
CA HIS A 54 -10.34 31.96 26.14
C HIS A 54 -11.74 32.57 26.25
N LEU A 55 -11.88 33.90 26.28
CA LEU A 55 -13.16 34.57 26.52
C LEU A 55 -13.95 34.78 25.22
N VAL A 56 -14.22 33.68 24.51
CA VAL A 56 -15.06 33.66 23.31
C VAL A 56 -16.52 33.71 23.75
N THR A 57 -17.24 34.74 23.29
CA THR A 57 -18.65 34.97 23.64
C THR A 57 -19.57 34.50 22.53
N ALA A 58 -20.64 33.77 22.87
CA ALA A 58 -21.62 33.29 21.91
C ALA A 58 -22.18 34.45 21.05
N ILE A 59 -22.21 34.22 19.74
CA ILE A 59 -22.68 35.18 18.74
C ILE A 59 -24.19 34.95 18.55
N ASP A 60 -24.97 35.62 19.39
CA ASP A 60 -26.42 35.62 19.31
C ASP A 60 -26.84 37.08 19.02
N LEU A 61 -27.38 37.33 17.82
CA LEU A 61 -27.96 38.62 17.45
C LEU A 61 -29.35 38.77 18.08
N HIS A 62 -29.84 40.01 18.12
CA HIS A 62 -31.17 40.41 18.60
C HIS A 62 -31.58 39.96 20.02
N THR A 63 -30.70 39.28 20.77
CA THR A 63 -30.89 38.93 22.18
C THR A 63 -30.26 39.98 23.10
N TRP A 64 -30.96 40.34 24.17
CA TRP A 64 -30.41 41.19 25.22
C TRP A 64 -29.42 40.42 26.09
N LYS A 65 -28.22 40.97 26.28
CA LYS A 65 -27.18 40.41 27.15
C LYS A 65 -26.64 41.46 28.09
N HIS A 66 -26.61 41.15 29.39
CA HIS A 66 -25.97 41.97 30.41
C HIS A 66 -24.46 41.72 30.43
N TYR A 67 -23.67 42.78 30.31
CA TYR A 67 -22.20 42.79 30.41
C TYR A 67 -21.79 43.62 31.63
N CYS A 68 -20.92 43.10 32.48
CA CYS A 68 -20.29 43.85 33.58
C CYS A 68 -18.77 43.64 33.57
N HIS A 69 -18.03 44.73 33.41
CA HIS A 69 -16.57 44.81 33.47
C HIS A 69 -16.16 45.44 34.81
N VAL A 70 -15.32 44.75 35.57
CA VAL A 70 -14.97 45.12 36.95
C VAL A 70 -13.46 45.34 37.05
N PHE A 71 -13.04 46.53 37.48
CA PHE A 71 -11.65 46.96 37.59
C PHE A 71 -11.33 47.34 39.04
N HIS A 72 -10.42 46.59 39.69
CA HIS A 72 -10.13 46.75 41.11
C HIS A 72 -8.69 46.37 41.46
N GLN A 73 -7.92 47.29 42.05
CA GLN A 73 -6.55 47.05 42.57
C GLN A 73 -5.55 46.42 41.57
N GLY A 74 -5.77 46.62 40.26
CA GLY A 74 -4.96 46.00 39.21
C GLY A 74 -5.46 44.63 38.72
N GLU A 75 -6.56 44.14 39.25
CA GLU A 75 -7.33 43.02 38.70
C GLU A 75 -8.47 43.51 37.79
N TYR A 76 -8.76 42.70 36.78
CA TYR A 76 -9.93 42.75 35.93
C TYR A 76 -10.79 41.51 36.14
N SER A 77 -12.11 41.63 36.03
CA SER A 77 -13.04 40.51 35.91
C SER A 77 -14.22 40.90 35.02
N VAL A 78 -14.70 39.96 34.22
CA VAL A 78 -15.86 40.17 33.33
C VAL A 78 -16.94 39.15 33.60
N TYR A 79 -18.17 39.65 33.68
CA TYR A 79 -19.39 38.89 33.90
C TYR A 79 -20.33 39.10 32.72
N ILE A 80 -20.95 38.03 32.24
CA ILE A 80 -21.99 38.09 31.20
C ILE A 80 -23.17 37.23 31.66
N GLY A 81 -24.40 37.75 31.55
CA GLY A 81 -25.59 37.06 32.04
C GLY A 81 -25.57 36.78 33.55
N GLY A 82 -24.80 37.56 34.32
CA GLY A 82 -24.65 37.42 35.78
C GLY A 82 -23.57 36.45 36.25
N GLU A 83 -22.99 35.63 35.35
CA GLU A 83 -21.92 34.69 35.68
C GLU A 83 -20.54 35.17 35.18
N GLN A 84 -19.50 34.79 35.91
CA GLN A 84 -18.13 35.25 35.65
C GLN A 84 -17.48 34.39 34.57
N LEU A 85 -17.17 34.98 33.40
CA LEU A 85 -16.53 34.26 32.30
C LEU A 85 -15.00 34.33 32.34
N GLY A 86 -14.43 35.33 33.04
CA GLY A 86 -12.98 35.44 33.17
C GLY A 86 -12.52 36.60 34.06
N GLY A 87 -11.20 36.67 34.23
CA GLY A 87 -10.50 37.69 35.00
C GLY A 87 -8.99 37.46 35.00
N GLY A 88 -8.22 38.44 35.48
CA GLY A 88 -6.76 38.42 35.44
C GLY A 88 -6.16 39.79 35.80
N THR A 89 -4.83 39.92 35.74
CA THR A 89 -4.13 41.15 36.11
C THR A 89 -3.96 42.12 34.93
N ILE A 90 -3.96 43.42 35.25
CA ILE A 90 -3.79 44.54 34.31
C ILE A 90 -2.32 44.95 34.31
N ALA A 91 -1.68 45.00 33.14
CA ALA A 91 -0.24 45.25 33.00
C ALA A 91 0.22 46.63 33.52
N THR A 92 -0.67 47.63 33.49
CA THR A 92 -0.41 49.04 33.80
C THR A 92 -1.20 49.54 35.02
N SER A 93 -1.35 48.70 36.05
CA SER A 93 -2.17 48.92 37.25
C SER A 93 -1.82 50.12 38.16
N ARG A 94 -0.81 50.93 37.84
CA ARG A 94 -0.27 51.99 38.72
C ARG A 94 -0.83 53.40 38.46
N VAL A 95 -1.59 53.60 37.38
CA VAL A 95 -2.20 54.90 37.04
C VAL A 95 -3.72 54.73 37.00
N PRO A 96 -4.50 55.46 37.82
CA PRO A 96 -5.95 55.42 37.76
C PRO A 96 -6.45 56.11 36.48
N VAL A 97 -7.56 55.61 35.92
CA VAL A 97 -8.24 56.25 34.78
C VAL A 97 -8.68 57.66 35.18
N PRO A 98 -8.23 58.73 34.50
CA PRO A 98 -8.71 60.08 34.74
C PRO A 98 -10.20 60.21 34.36
N LEU A 99 -10.94 60.99 35.16
CA LEU A 99 -12.37 61.28 34.94
C LEU A 99 -12.61 62.54 34.07
N GLN A 100 -11.55 63.09 33.48
CA GLN A 100 -11.59 64.23 32.57
C GLN A 100 -11.31 63.71 31.16
N GLY A 101 -12.34 63.63 30.32
CA GLY A 101 -12.26 63.04 28.98
C GLY A 101 -13.63 62.97 28.31
N VAL A 102 -13.69 62.38 27.11
CA VAL A 102 -14.92 62.18 26.33
C VAL A 102 -15.21 60.68 26.22
N ILE A 103 -16.37 60.27 26.71
CA ILE A 103 -16.92 58.93 26.52
C ILE A 103 -17.74 58.92 25.23
N ALA A 104 -17.42 58.01 24.31
CA ALA A 104 -18.31 57.67 23.20
C ALA A 104 -18.80 56.22 23.38
N LEU A 105 -20.09 56.00 23.19
CA LEU A 105 -20.69 54.66 23.19
C LEU A 105 -20.89 54.19 21.77
N GLY A 106 -20.63 52.91 21.52
CA GLY A 106 -20.80 52.29 20.21
C GLY A 106 -19.78 52.68 19.14
N GLN A 107 -18.72 53.43 19.49
CA GLN A 107 -17.72 53.96 18.56
C GLN A 107 -16.32 54.01 19.19
N GLU A 108 -15.30 53.84 18.34
CA GLU A 108 -13.88 53.97 18.67
C GLU A 108 -13.41 55.44 18.55
N GLN A 109 -12.36 55.85 19.27
CA GLN A 109 -11.83 57.23 19.27
C GLN A 109 -10.33 57.28 18.91
N ASP A 110 -10.00 56.98 17.65
CA ASP A 110 -8.73 57.27 16.96
C ASP A 110 -8.20 58.69 17.27
N LEU A 111 -9.10 59.65 17.52
CA LEU A 111 -8.80 60.98 18.06
C LEU A 111 -9.83 61.38 19.13
N LEU A 112 -9.46 62.30 20.03
CA LEU A 112 -10.37 62.84 21.05
C LEU A 112 -11.67 63.38 20.42
N ALA A 113 -12.79 62.72 20.69
CA ALA A 113 -14.11 62.98 20.12
C ALA A 113 -14.20 62.89 18.57
N GLY A 114 -13.31 62.14 17.91
CA GLY A 114 -13.27 62.04 16.44
C GLY A 114 -12.53 60.80 15.92
N GLY A 115 -12.32 60.76 14.60
CA GLY A 115 -11.65 59.64 13.91
C GLY A 115 -12.56 58.49 13.47
N TYR A 116 -13.76 58.38 14.06
CA TYR A 116 -14.79 57.34 13.85
C TYR A 116 -14.78 56.59 12.50
N ASP A 117 -14.49 55.29 12.58
CA ASP A 117 -14.52 54.34 11.47
C ASP A 117 -15.82 53.50 11.47
N PRO A 118 -16.59 53.44 10.37
CA PRO A 118 -17.83 52.65 10.31
C PRO A 118 -17.60 51.15 10.58
N ASP A 119 -16.43 50.58 10.30
CA ASP A 119 -16.14 49.16 10.53
C ASP A 119 -15.57 48.87 11.94
N GLN A 120 -15.41 49.91 12.77
CA GLN A 120 -15.09 49.85 14.21
C GLN A 120 -16.30 50.15 15.13
N SER A 121 -17.47 50.40 14.52
CA SER A 121 -18.73 50.70 15.21
C SER A 121 -19.40 49.47 15.82
N TYR A 122 -20.14 49.66 16.91
CA TYR A 122 -21.17 48.73 17.36
C TYR A 122 -22.50 49.06 16.68
N ARG A 123 -23.20 48.04 16.19
CA ARG A 123 -24.45 48.21 15.42
C ARG A 123 -25.58 47.43 16.09
N GLY A 124 -26.24 48.08 17.04
CA GLY A 124 -27.36 47.52 17.77
C GLY A 124 -27.84 48.45 18.87
N ARG A 125 -28.56 47.91 19.86
CA ARG A 125 -29.09 48.67 20.99
C ARG A 125 -28.21 48.50 22.23
N LEU A 126 -27.94 49.61 22.91
CA LEU A 126 -27.34 49.65 24.23
C LEU A 126 -28.36 50.22 25.22
N ALA A 127 -28.46 49.63 26.41
CA ALA A 127 -29.37 50.08 27.46
C ALA A 127 -28.70 50.03 28.84
N LEU A 128 -29.17 50.89 29.74
CA LEU A 128 -28.77 50.93 31.16
C LEU A 128 -27.24 50.97 31.36
N MET A 129 -26.55 51.81 30.58
CA MET A 129 -25.10 52.00 30.69
C MET A 129 -24.77 52.74 31.99
N ASN A 130 -24.13 52.04 32.92
CA ASN A 130 -23.86 52.48 34.27
C ASN A 130 -22.38 52.30 34.62
N ILE A 131 -21.71 53.39 35.01
CA ILE A 131 -20.31 53.42 35.41
C ILE A 131 -20.22 53.79 36.90
N TYR A 132 -19.47 52.99 37.65
CA TYR A 132 -19.32 53.11 39.10
C TYR A 132 -17.86 53.37 39.48
N SER A 133 -17.61 54.20 40.50
CA SER A 133 -16.25 54.38 41.04
C SER A 133 -15.75 53.13 41.78
N ARG A 134 -16.66 52.48 42.52
CA ARG A 134 -16.41 51.31 43.36
C ARG A 134 -16.18 50.01 42.57
N ARG A 135 -16.20 48.88 43.30
CA ARG A 135 -16.39 47.53 42.76
C ARG A 135 -17.86 47.16 42.94
N VAL A 136 -18.52 46.70 41.89
CA VAL A 136 -19.84 46.04 42.01
C VAL A 136 -19.60 44.55 42.36
N THR A 137 -20.41 44.00 43.25
CA THR A 137 -20.27 42.63 43.76
C THR A 137 -20.96 41.61 42.87
N LYS A 138 -20.56 40.33 42.93
CA LYS A 138 -21.21 39.26 42.13
C LYS A 138 -22.71 39.13 42.42
N ALA A 139 -23.16 39.43 43.64
CA ALA A 139 -24.57 39.41 43.99
C ALA A 139 -25.36 40.51 43.27
N GLU A 140 -24.86 41.75 43.29
CA GLU A 140 -25.45 42.89 42.56
C GLU A 140 -25.46 42.63 41.05
N ILE A 141 -24.34 42.15 40.48
CA ILE A 141 -24.22 41.84 39.05
C ILE A 141 -25.22 40.76 38.62
N LYS A 142 -25.42 39.72 39.45
CA LYS A 142 -26.40 38.66 39.18
C LYS A 142 -27.84 39.17 39.29
N GLN A 143 -28.12 40.06 40.23
CA GLN A 143 -29.43 40.69 40.38
C GLN A 143 -29.76 41.65 39.22
N GLN A 144 -28.76 42.41 38.73
CA GLN A 144 -28.88 43.22 37.53
C GLN A 144 -29.15 42.36 36.29
N ALA A 145 -28.40 41.27 36.12
CA ALA A 145 -28.57 40.32 35.02
C ALA A 145 -29.89 39.52 35.04
N SER A 146 -30.56 39.46 36.20
CA SER A 146 -31.86 38.80 36.37
C SER A 146 -33.01 39.79 36.55
N CYS A 147 -32.84 41.03 36.07
CA CYS A 147 -33.86 42.09 36.07
C CYS A 147 -34.51 42.34 37.45
N GLY A 148 -33.70 42.24 38.51
CA GLY A 148 -34.03 42.67 39.87
C GLY A 148 -33.78 44.17 40.06
N THR A 149 -33.40 44.59 41.27
CA THR A 149 -33.08 46.01 41.53
C THR A 149 -31.77 46.40 40.85
N ILE A 150 -31.89 47.24 39.82
CA ILE A 150 -30.76 47.90 39.16
C ILE A 150 -30.48 49.21 39.91
N SER A 151 -29.21 49.52 40.14
CA SER A 151 -28.79 50.79 40.77
C SER A 151 -28.05 51.65 39.75
N SER A 152 -28.29 52.96 39.76
CA SER A 152 -27.64 53.89 38.83
C SER A 152 -26.17 54.09 39.18
N GLY A 153 -25.30 54.19 38.17
CA GLY A 153 -23.86 54.41 38.34
C GLY A 153 -23.52 55.78 38.94
N ASP A 154 -22.51 55.81 39.83
CA ASP A 154 -22.09 57.03 40.52
C ASP A 154 -21.10 57.91 39.72
N ILE A 155 -20.52 57.39 38.64
CA ILE A 155 -19.73 58.18 37.67
C ILE A 155 -20.60 58.59 36.47
N PHE A 156 -21.38 57.65 35.94
CA PHE A 156 -22.28 57.87 34.80
C PHE A 156 -23.46 56.89 34.85
N SER A 157 -24.64 57.33 34.41
CA SER A 157 -25.83 56.52 34.23
C SER A 157 -26.69 57.05 33.08
N SER A 158 -26.91 56.24 32.06
CA SER A 158 -27.73 56.62 30.89
C SER A 158 -29.22 56.87 31.17
N GLU A 159 -29.67 56.64 32.40
CA GLU A 159 -31.03 56.98 32.87
C GLU A 159 -31.12 58.36 33.53
N ARG A 160 -29.98 58.96 33.87
CA ARG A 160 -29.88 60.20 34.67
C ARG A 160 -29.12 61.32 33.94
N ASP A 161 -28.05 60.96 33.24
CA ASP A 161 -27.09 61.92 32.69
C ASP A 161 -27.34 62.14 31.19
N GLU A 162 -27.23 63.39 30.73
CA GLU A 162 -27.55 63.80 29.36
C GLU A 162 -26.50 63.33 28.34
N MET A 163 -26.93 62.98 27.12
CA MET A 163 -26.07 62.46 26.05
C MET A 163 -26.32 63.15 24.71
N THR A 164 -25.25 63.44 23.98
CA THR A 164 -25.31 63.89 22.57
C THR A 164 -25.53 62.70 21.63
N LEU A 165 -26.64 62.68 20.90
CA LEU A 165 -26.98 61.62 19.96
C LEU A 165 -26.48 61.92 18.55
N PHE A 166 -25.82 60.95 17.91
CA PHE A 166 -25.34 61.04 16.54
C PHE A 166 -25.89 59.86 15.72
N ASN A 167 -26.93 60.12 14.91
CA ASN A 167 -27.60 59.11 14.07
C ASN A 167 -28.13 57.87 14.85
N VAL A 168 -28.61 58.09 16.07
CA VAL A 168 -29.19 57.07 16.98
C VAL A 168 -30.53 57.56 17.51
N SER A 169 -31.50 56.66 17.63
CA SER A 169 -32.81 56.88 18.26
C SER A 169 -32.87 56.34 19.69
N ILE A 170 -33.71 56.93 20.54
CA ILE A 170 -34.01 56.41 21.89
C ILE A 170 -35.34 55.65 21.84
N GLU A 171 -35.34 54.44 22.42
CA GLU A 171 -36.51 53.58 22.61
C GLU A 171 -36.71 53.34 24.12
N LEU A 172 -37.95 53.16 24.59
CA LEU A 172 -38.29 52.91 25.99
C LEU A 172 -38.87 51.50 26.14
N HIS A 173 -38.36 50.74 27.12
CA HIS A 173 -38.68 49.33 27.37
C HIS A 173 -38.94 49.06 28.86
N GLU A 174 -39.80 48.10 29.20
CA GLU A 174 -39.89 47.60 30.58
C GLU A 174 -38.63 46.81 30.96
N ALA A 175 -38.19 46.96 32.21
CA ALA A 175 -36.98 46.29 32.71
C ALA A 175 -37.01 44.75 32.65
N LYS A 176 -38.18 44.13 32.42
CA LYS A 176 -38.32 42.67 32.22
C LYS A 176 -37.92 42.23 30.81
N GLU A 177 -38.12 43.07 29.80
CA GLU A 177 -37.85 42.75 28.38
C GLU A 177 -36.37 42.41 28.13
N PHE A 178 -35.47 42.89 29.00
CA PHE A 178 -34.05 42.54 28.97
C PHE A 178 -33.77 41.08 29.39
N CYS A 179 -34.66 40.45 30.16
CA CYS A 179 -34.51 39.08 30.67
C CYS A 179 -35.51 38.07 30.05
N GLU A 180 -36.56 38.54 29.37
CA GLU A 180 -37.48 37.68 28.65
C GLU A 180 -36.86 37.24 27.31
N ALA A 181 -36.96 35.95 26.99
CA ALA A 181 -36.47 35.43 25.71
C ALA A 181 -37.44 35.85 24.59
N SER A 182 -36.97 36.58 23.58
CA SER A 182 -37.77 36.84 22.39
C SER A 182 -38.05 35.53 21.66
N VAL A 183 -39.33 35.28 21.36
CA VAL A 183 -39.77 34.13 20.58
C VAL A 183 -40.13 34.62 19.20
N ASP A 184 -39.09 34.98 18.45
CA ASP A 184 -39.20 35.52 17.11
C ASP A 184 -39.62 34.41 16.14
N TYR A 185 -40.51 34.74 15.19
CA TYR A 185 -40.95 33.84 14.12
C TYR A 185 -41.02 34.60 12.79
N VAL A 186 -41.05 33.87 11.68
CA VAL A 186 -41.14 34.43 10.32
C VAL A 186 -42.18 33.64 9.52
N ILE A 187 -43.10 34.34 8.86
CA ILE A 187 -44.13 33.73 8.02
C ILE A 187 -43.61 33.58 6.59
N PHE A 188 -43.63 32.36 6.06
CA PHE A 188 -43.41 32.10 4.64
C PHE A 188 -44.76 32.11 3.91
N PRO A 189 -45.01 33.09 3.01
CA PRO A 189 -46.34 33.36 2.47
C PRO A 189 -46.76 32.44 1.32
N GLU A 190 -45.88 31.59 0.79
CA GLU A 190 -46.31 30.61 -0.23
C GLU A 190 -47.01 29.43 0.45
N ARG A 191 -48.25 29.20 0.05
CA ARG A 191 -49.08 28.10 0.56
C ARG A 191 -48.46 26.75 0.21
N ARG A 192 -48.26 25.91 1.23
CA ARG A 192 -47.66 24.56 1.16
C ARG A 192 -48.52 23.54 1.91
N ASN A 193 -48.41 22.26 1.57
CA ASN A 193 -48.95 21.19 2.43
C ASN A 193 -48.10 21.08 3.71
N LEU A 194 -48.55 20.32 4.70
CA LEU A 194 -47.85 20.21 5.99
C LEU A 194 -46.40 19.66 5.86
N PRO A 195 -46.13 18.53 5.16
CA PRO A 195 -44.76 18.06 4.91
C PRO A 195 -43.84 19.11 4.28
N ASP A 196 -44.27 19.77 3.20
CA ASP A 196 -43.50 20.81 2.51
C ASP A 196 -43.28 22.04 3.40
N SER A 197 -44.23 22.34 4.28
CA SER A 197 -44.14 23.45 5.26
C SER A 197 -43.09 23.16 6.34
N LEU A 198 -43.09 21.94 6.89
CA LEU A 198 -42.08 21.48 7.86
C LEU A 198 -40.68 21.48 7.22
N GLN A 199 -40.56 21.05 5.95
CA GLN A 199 -39.30 21.09 5.22
C GLN A 199 -38.85 22.53 4.90
N ALA A 200 -39.78 23.44 4.58
CA ALA A 200 -39.47 24.85 4.31
C ALA A 200 -38.82 25.54 5.52
N CYS A 201 -39.37 25.37 6.74
CA CYS A 201 -38.73 25.88 7.95
C CYS A 201 -37.32 25.27 8.16
N ARG A 202 -37.19 23.94 7.99
CA ARG A 202 -35.95 23.23 8.26
C ARG A 202 -34.81 23.61 7.32
N ARG A 203 -35.11 23.97 6.07
CA ARG A 203 -34.13 24.49 5.10
C ARG A 203 -33.51 25.84 5.53
N VAL A 204 -34.20 26.61 6.40
CA VAL A 204 -33.66 27.82 7.05
C VAL A 204 -33.22 27.62 8.50
N GLY A 205 -33.16 26.36 8.97
CA GLY A 205 -32.72 25.99 10.33
C GLY A 205 -33.79 26.06 11.40
N TYR A 206 -34.99 26.47 11.01
CA TYR A 206 -36.11 26.72 11.91
C TYR A 206 -37.04 25.50 11.94
N ASP A 207 -37.90 25.42 12.95
CA ASP A 207 -39.02 24.47 12.98
C ASP A 207 -40.35 25.24 13.01
N MET A 208 -41.46 24.57 12.70
CA MET A 208 -42.77 25.22 12.58
C MET A 208 -43.22 25.80 13.95
N TYR A 209 -43.62 27.06 13.96
CA TYR A 209 -43.97 27.80 15.17
C TYR A 209 -45.33 27.36 15.74
N SER A 210 -45.43 27.33 17.06
CA SER A 210 -46.67 27.04 17.80
C SER A 210 -46.83 28.00 18.98
N PRO A 211 -47.85 28.88 18.98
CA PRO A 211 -48.17 29.75 20.11
C PRO A 211 -48.40 28.94 21.39
N SER A 212 -47.80 29.39 22.50
CA SER A 212 -47.98 28.76 23.83
C SER A 212 -48.99 29.50 24.71
N THR A 213 -49.50 30.64 24.24
CA THR A 213 -50.43 31.54 24.95
C THR A 213 -51.37 32.22 23.95
N HIS A 214 -52.54 32.65 24.42
CA HIS A 214 -53.50 33.37 23.58
C HIS A 214 -52.93 34.68 23.02
N THR A 215 -52.10 35.40 23.77
CA THR A 215 -51.45 36.65 23.31
C THR A 215 -50.48 36.40 22.15
N GLN A 216 -49.67 35.34 22.21
CA GLN A 216 -48.81 34.92 21.09
C GLN A 216 -49.63 34.52 19.86
N ASN A 217 -50.80 33.90 20.06
CA ASN A 217 -51.69 33.52 18.96
C ASN A 217 -52.32 34.75 18.30
N THR A 218 -52.79 35.73 19.07
CA THR A 218 -53.32 37.00 18.53
C THR A 218 -52.23 37.79 17.78
N ALA A 219 -50.98 37.77 18.24
CA ALA A 219 -49.85 38.40 17.54
C ALA A 219 -49.60 37.72 16.17
N LEU A 220 -49.46 36.40 16.16
CA LEU A 220 -49.29 35.59 14.95
C LEU A 220 -50.44 35.82 13.93
N TYR A 221 -51.68 35.84 14.42
CA TYR A 221 -52.85 36.16 13.60
C TYR A 221 -52.75 37.55 12.97
N ASN A 222 -52.54 38.59 13.77
CA ASN A 222 -52.45 39.97 13.29
C ASN A 222 -51.34 40.17 12.25
N GLU A 223 -50.19 39.51 12.42
CA GLU A 223 -49.10 39.55 11.45
C GLU A 223 -49.41 38.77 10.17
N SER A 224 -50.07 37.62 10.26
CA SER A 224 -50.46 36.83 9.09
C SER A 224 -51.39 37.57 8.11
N LEU A 225 -52.14 38.57 8.60
CA LEU A 225 -52.98 39.44 7.78
C LEU A 225 -52.17 40.34 6.81
N LEU A 226 -50.88 40.59 7.08
CA LEU A 226 -49.98 41.27 6.14
C LEU A 226 -49.84 40.48 4.82
N PHE A 227 -49.94 39.16 4.88
CA PHE A 227 -49.84 38.24 3.75
C PHE A 227 -51.21 37.79 3.25
N SER A 228 -52.27 38.54 3.57
CA SER A 228 -53.65 38.20 3.24
C SER A 228 -53.87 37.88 1.75
N THR A 229 -53.18 38.58 0.85
CA THR A 229 -53.20 38.33 -0.60
C THR A 229 -52.71 36.93 -1.01
N ALA A 230 -51.79 36.32 -0.24
CA ALA A 230 -51.24 35.00 -0.51
C ALA A 230 -51.90 33.90 0.35
N CYS A 231 -52.14 34.20 1.63
CA CYS A 231 -52.62 33.26 2.64
C CYS A 231 -54.15 33.11 2.69
N LEU A 232 -54.94 34.10 2.22
CA LEU A 232 -56.41 33.97 2.14
C LEU A 232 -56.91 33.55 0.74
N ALA A 233 -56.02 33.46 -0.25
CA ALA A 233 -56.37 33.52 -1.68
C ALA A 233 -57.37 32.47 -2.22
N ASN A 234 -57.56 31.34 -1.53
CA ASN A 234 -58.66 30.38 -1.77
C ASN A 234 -59.01 29.57 -0.49
N ASN A 235 -58.03 29.36 0.39
CA ASN A 235 -58.16 28.60 1.64
C ASN A 235 -57.69 29.52 2.78
N TYR A 236 -58.55 29.84 3.74
CA TYR A 236 -58.30 30.89 4.75
C TYR A 236 -57.53 30.35 5.98
N HIS A 237 -56.39 29.69 5.78
CA HIS A 237 -55.70 28.97 6.86
C HIS A 237 -54.17 29.20 6.91
N LEU A 238 -53.62 29.09 8.13
CA LEU A 238 -52.20 29.06 8.46
C LEU A 238 -51.89 27.77 9.23
N TRP A 239 -50.82 27.04 8.89
CA TRP A 239 -50.39 25.88 9.68
C TRP A 239 -49.89 26.31 11.06
N VAL A 240 -50.22 25.54 12.11
CA VAL A 240 -49.70 25.73 13.47
C VAL A 240 -48.90 24.49 13.88
N GLY A 241 -47.74 24.70 14.51
CA GLY A 241 -46.73 23.68 14.77
C GLY A 241 -47.02 22.70 15.91
N ALA A 242 -48.23 22.15 15.98
CA ALA A 242 -48.63 21.20 17.01
C ALA A 242 -49.45 20.00 16.47
N THR A 243 -49.41 18.91 17.24
CA THR A 243 -50.07 17.62 16.98
C THR A 243 -50.40 16.90 18.29
N ASP A 244 -51.49 16.15 18.34
CA ASP A 244 -51.86 15.29 19.47
C ASP A 244 -51.81 13.78 19.12
N ARG A 245 -51.23 13.41 17.98
CA ARG A 245 -51.11 12.03 17.44
C ARG A 245 -50.62 10.94 18.42
N GLU A 246 -49.91 11.31 19.50
CA GLU A 246 -49.50 10.37 20.55
C GLU A 246 -50.61 10.04 21.55
N GLN A 247 -51.51 10.99 21.78
CA GLN A 247 -52.62 10.93 22.72
C GLN A 247 -53.64 12.02 22.36
N GLU A 248 -54.72 11.58 21.72
CA GLU A 248 -55.98 12.31 21.48
C GLU A 248 -56.27 13.42 22.52
N ASN A 249 -56.55 14.62 22.03
CA ASN A 249 -56.79 15.85 22.80
C ASN A 249 -55.56 16.40 23.60
N VAL A 250 -54.35 15.82 23.49
CA VAL A 250 -53.13 16.28 24.19
C VAL A 250 -52.11 16.87 23.21
N TRP A 251 -52.40 18.08 22.75
CA TRP A 251 -51.60 18.84 21.78
C TRP A 251 -50.17 19.12 22.24
N ARG A 252 -49.20 18.53 21.53
CA ARG A 252 -47.76 18.74 21.68
C ARG A 252 -47.20 19.55 20.52
N LYS A 253 -46.20 20.39 20.76
CA LYS A 253 -45.48 21.08 19.67
C LYS A 253 -44.55 20.12 18.91
N PHE A 254 -44.40 20.32 17.59
CA PHE A 254 -43.42 19.59 16.77
C PHE A 254 -41.95 19.83 17.16
N ILE A 255 -41.65 20.96 17.83
CA ILE A 255 -40.27 21.39 18.11
C ILE A 255 -39.65 20.71 19.35
N ASP A 256 -40.42 20.52 20.42
CA ASP A 256 -39.92 20.11 21.74
C ASP A 256 -40.84 19.10 22.47
N GLY A 257 -41.98 18.72 21.87
CA GLY A 257 -42.97 17.84 22.49
C GLY A 257 -43.72 18.47 23.68
N THR A 258 -43.53 19.76 23.97
CA THR A 258 -44.20 20.43 25.10
C THR A 258 -45.70 20.55 24.86
N ILE A 259 -46.48 20.30 25.91
CA ILE A 259 -47.94 20.33 25.85
C ILE A 259 -48.42 21.78 25.82
N VAL A 260 -49.25 22.13 24.84
CA VAL A 260 -49.98 23.39 24.78
C VAL A 260 -51.12 23.33 25.81
N LYS A 261 -51.06 24.17 26.84
CA LYS A 261 -51.95 24.07 28.01
C LYS A 261 -53.34 24.66 27.82
N ASP A 262 -53.47 25.61 26.92
CA ASP A 262 -54.68 26.42 26.69
C ASP A 262 -54.78 26.76 25.18
N PRO A 263 -55.05 25.76 24.32
CA PRO A 263 -55.10 25.93 22.88
C PRO A 263 -56.38 26.68 22.43
N PRO A 264 -56.28 27.78 21.67
CA PRO A 264 -57.41 28.64 21.33
C PRO A 264 -58.27 28.10 20.18
N PHE A 265 -58.94 26.97 20.38
CA PHE A 265 -59.81 26.32 19.41
C PHE A 265 -61.10 27.10 19.07
N GLU A 266 -61.65 26.84 17.89
CA GLU A 266 -62.99 27.26 17.50
C GLU A 266 -64.09 26.53 18.27
N LYS A 267 -65.31 27.06 18.16
CA LYS A 267 -66.45 26.49 18.89
C LYS A 267 -66.84 25.14 18.29
N ASN A 268 -66.80 24.12 19.15
CA ASN A 268 -66.98 22.68 18.87
C ASN A 268 -65.71 21.95 18.40
N GLU A 269 -64.56 22.64 18.34
CA GLU A 269 -63.25 22.01 18.10
C GLU A 269 -62.50 21.80 19.44
N PRO A 270 -61.58 20.81 19.55
CA PRO A 270 -61.27 19.81 18.54
C PRO A 270 -62.42 18.82 18.32
N ASN A 271 -62.57 18.34 17.09
CA ASN A 271 -63.51 17.28 16.73
C ASN A 271 -62.74 16.02 16.30
N GLY A 272 -63.08 15.33 15.20
CA GLY A 272 -62.24 14.31 14.55
C GLY A 272 -62.02 12.97 15.26
N GLY A 273 -61.46 13.00 16.47
CA GLY A 273 -60.76 11.87 17.10
C GLY A 273 -59.42 11.58 16.43
N ASP A 274 -58.92 10.35 16.63
CA ASP A 274 -57.65 9.75 16.18
C ASP A 274 -57.31 9.83 14.64
N GLY A 275 -57.99 10.67 13.86
CA GLY A 275 -57.72 10.93 12.45
C GLY A 275 -57.34 12.38 12.10
N GLU A 276 -57.48 13.33 13.02
CA GLU A 276 -57.34 14.78 12.75
C GLU A 276 -56.15 15.45 13.48
N ASP A 277 -55.05 14.70 13.64
CA ASP A 277 -53.91 15.03 14.53
C ASP A 277 -53.12 16.36 14.30
N CYS A 278 -53.57 17.33 13.49
CA CYS A 278 -52.79 18.53 13.14
C CYS A 278 -53.61 19.83 13.12
N ILE A 279 -52.98 20.98 13.38
CA ILE A 279 -53.71 22.26 13.57
C ILE A 279 -53.58 23.21 12.36
N LEU A 280 -54.72 23.77 11.95
CA LEU A 280 -54.83 24.98 11.12
C LEU A 280 -55.44 26.13 11.93
N MET A 281 -54.80 27.30 11.95
CA MET A 281 -55.43 28.54 12.42
C MET A 281 -56.30 29.12 11.31
N PHE A 282 -57.57 29.40 11.60
CA PHE A 282 -58.53 29.97 10.65
C PHE A 282 -58.41 31.50 10.61
N LEU A 283 -58.05 32.03 9.46
CA LEU A 283 -57.66 33.43 9.27
C LEU A 283 -58.82 34.42 9.15
N LEU A 284 -60.04 34.01 9.52
CA LEU A 284 -61.20 34.90 9.70
C LEU A 284 -61.56 35.10 11.19
N SER A 285 -61.08 34.24 12.08
CA SER A 285 -61.35 34.28 13.53
C SER A 285 -60.07 34.40 14.38
N GLY A 286 -58.93 33.96 13.85
CA GLY A 286 -57.68 33.81 14.59
C GLY A 286 -57.66 32.60 15.53
N LEU A 287 -58.65 31.72 15.45
CA LEU A 287 -58.79 30.52 16.30
C LEU A 287 -58.32 29.26 15.58
N TRP A 288 -58.11 28.18 16.32
CA TRP A 288 -57.58 26.91 15.84
C TRP A 288 -58.68 25.94 15.44
N VAL A 289 -58.41 25.15 14.41
CA VAL A 289 -59.21 24.02 13.93
C VAL A 289 -58.26 22.85 13.75
N ASP A 290 -58.60 21.71 14.34
CA ASP A 290 -57.92 20.42 14.14
C ASP A 290 -58.28 19.83 12.77
N THR A 291 -57.36 19.09 12.18
CA THR A 291 -57.52 18.56 10.83
C THR A 291 -56.51 17.47 10.50
N SER A 292 -56.90 16.52 9.65
CA SER A 292 -55.99 15.43 9.28
C SER A 292 -54.70 15.90 8.59
N CYS A 293 -53.55 15.55 9.19
CA CYS A 293 -52.20 15.90 8.75
C CYS A 293 -51.88 15.53 7.28
N SER A 294 -52.68 14.66 6.65
CA SER A 294 -52.50 14.18 5.27
C SER A 294 -53.35 14.91 4.22
N ILE A 295 -54.08 15.96 4.59
CA ILE A 295 -54.97 16.71 3.68
C ILE A 295 -54.16 17.46 2.61
N LYS A 296 -54.63 17.42 1.36
CA LYS A 296 -54.00 18.04 0.18
C LYS A 296 -54.13 19.58 0.13
N TRP A 297 -54.53 20.21 1.22
CA TRP A 297 -54.70 21.66 1.29
C TRP A 297 -53.34 22.34 1.49
N ALA A 298 -53.24 23.56 0.97
CA ALA A 298 -52.04 24.36 1.05
C ALA A 298 -52.34 25.62 1.86
N ALA A 299 -51.58 25.82 2.93
CA ALA A 299 -51.68 26.95 3.86
C ALA A 299 -50.30 27.60 4.03
N CYS A 300 -50.26 28.85 4.50
CA CYS A 300 -49.00 29.51 4.84
C CYS A 300 -48.37 28.86 6.09
N VAL A 301 -47.09 29.09 6.34
CA VAL A 301 -46.37 28.51 7.49
C VAL A 301 -45.56 29.56 8.26
N PRO A 302 -45.72 29.65 9.60
CA PRO A 302 -44.81 30.37 10.47
C PRO A 302 -43.68 29.45 10.93
N CYS A 303 -42.44 29.92 10.83
CA CYS A 303 -41.23 29.22 11.26
C CYS A 303 -40.61 29.97 12.45
N GLN A 304 -40.34 29.28 13.55
CA GLN A 304 -39.76 29.87 14.76
C GLN A 304 -38.24 30.03 14.59
N VAL A 305 -37.70 31.21 14.88
CA VAL A 305 -36.26 31.51 14.76
C VAL A 305 -35.47 30.66 15.75
N LEU A 306 -34.45 29.95 15.24
CA LEU A 306 -33.55 29.12 16.04
C LEU A 306 -32.08 29.55 15.83
N TYR A 307 -31.64 30.51 16.64
CA TYR A 307 -30.28 31.07 16.61
C TYR A 307 -29.14 30.03 16.74
N SER A 308 -29.43 28.81 17.19
CA SER A 308 -28.48 27.69 17.25
C SER A 308 -28.14 27.05 15.90
N LYS A 309 -28.88 27.35 14.83
CA LYS A 309 -28.70 26.79 13.47
C LYS A 309 -28.70 27.88 12.38
N PRO A 310 -27.71 28.81 12.36
CA PRO A 310 -27.64 29.84 11.33
C PRO A 310 -27.45 29.25 9.92
N LEU A 311 -28.01 29.93 8.92
CA LEU A 311 -27.72 29.71 7.51
C LEU A 311 -26.25 30.07 7.22
N ARG A 312 -25.59 29.30 6.36
CA ARG A 312 -24.22 29.53 5.90
C ARG A 312 -24.21 29.83 4.40
N LEU A 313 -23.69 31.00 4.02
CA LEU A 313 -23.45 31.39 2.63
C LEU A 313 -21.97 31.17 2.27
N ARG A 314 -21.72 30.33 1.28
CA ARG A 314 -20.38 29.85 0.89
C ARG A 314 -20.08 30.19 -0.57
N GLY A 315 -18.81 30.47 -0.87
CA GLY A 315 -18.32 30.91 -2.18
C GLY A 315 -17.94 32.40 -2.28
N LEU A 316 -18.03 33.18 -1.19
CA LEU A 316 -17.69 34.62 -1.17
C LEU A 316 -16.27 34.94 -0.68
N CYS A 317 -15.51 33.94 -0.24
CA CYS A 317 -14.18 34.10 0.38
C CYS A 317 -14.20 34.91 1.67
N SER A 318 -15.25 34.74 2.48
CA SER A 318 -15.31 35.26 3.85
C SER A 318 -14.06 34.81 4.64
N PRO A 319 -13.35 35.73 5.34
CA PRO A 319 -12.12 35.42 6.07
C PRO A 319 -12.35 34.71 7.42
N SER A 320 -13.59 34.70 7.93
CA SER A 320 -14.02 33.87 9.06
C SER A 320 -15.30 33.08 8.76
N GLU A 321 -15.55 31.98 9.50
CA GLU A 321 -16.81 31.23 9.36
C GLU A 321 -18.02 32.05 9.83
N ALA A 322 -17.86 32.92 10.84
CA ALA A 322 -18.95 33.77 11.32
C ALA A 322 -19.45 34.77 10.26
N GLU A 323 -18.57 35.22 9.35
CA GLU A 323 -18.94 36.05 8.19
C GLU A 323 -19.66 35.27 7.09
N THR A 324 -19.84 33.95 7.23
CA THR A 324 -20.77 33.17 6.40
C THR A 324 -22.18 33.09 7.00
N PHE A 325 -22.40 33.53 8.25
CA PHE A 325 -23.66 33.30 8.96
C PHE A 325 -24.76 34.30 8.58
N TYR A 326 -25.97 33.77 8.39
CA TYR A 326 -27.20 34.49 8.11
C TYR A 326 -28.35 33.94 8.96
N GLU A 327 -29.33 34.80 9.20
CA GLU A 327 -30.66 34.51 9.75
C GLU A 327 -31.75 34.95 8.77
N VAL A 328 -33.01 34.66 9.06
CA VAL A 328 -34.17 35.10 8.29
C VAL A 328 -35.00 36.02 9.17
N LEU A 329 -35.27 37.25 8.72
CA LEU A 329 -35.94 38.28 9.53
C LEU A 329 -36.79 39.19 8.67
N GLY A 330 -37.82 39.76 9.29
CA GLY A 330 -38.68 40.80 8.72
C GLY A 330 -39.23 40.46 7.33
N TYR A 331 -39.63 41.49 6.58
CA TYR A 331 -40.19 41.33 5.24
C TYR A 331 -39.81 42.50 4.32
N LYS A 332 -39.57 42.20 3.04
CA LYS A 332 -39.28 43.18 1.98
C LYS A 332 -39.75 42.61 0.63
N SER A 333 -40.47 43.42 -0.16
CA SER A 333 -41.12 42.98 -1.41
C SER A 333 -41.97 41.69 -1.23
N GLU A 334 -42.80 41.69 -0.19
CA GLU A 334 -43.74 40.61 0.18
C GLU A 334 -43.10 39.24 0.51
N LYS A 335 -41.78 39.20 0.75
CA LYS A 335 -41.07 38.00 1.23
C LYS A 335 -40.17 38.30 2.42
N PRO A 336 -39.84 37.30 3.25
CA PRO A 336 -38.78 37.47 4.24
C PRO A 336 -37.42 37.68 3.56
N TYR A 337 -36.57 38.47 4.21
CA TYR A 337 -35.18 38.68 3.77
C TYR A 337 -34.21 37.86 4.61
N PHE A 338 -33.04 37.58 4.05
CA PHE A 338 -31.95 36.95 4.77
C PHE A 338 -30.95 38.00 5.21
N HIS A 339 -30.63 37.97 6.50
CA HIS A 339 -29.80 38.96 7.15
C HIS A 339 -28.46 38.32 7.54
N GLY A 340 -27.39 38.73 6.88
CA GLY A 340 -26.04 38.24 7.16
C GLY A 340 -25.46 38.97 8.36
N TYR A 341 -24.88 38.22 9.29
CA TYR A 341 -24.46 38.73 10.61
C TYR A 341 -23.52 39.95 10.52
N TYR A 342 -22.76 40.10 9.44
CA TYR A 342 -21.85 41.23 9.16
C TYR A 342 -22.43 42.25 8.15
N GLY A 343 -23.76 42.40 8.11
CA GLY A 343 -24.45 43.45 7.34
C GLY A 343 -24.60 43.21 5.83
N ASN A 344 -24.58 41.96 5.37
CA ASN A 344 -24.97 41.61 4.00
C ASN A 344 -26.46 41.19 3.98
N LEU A 345 -27.30 41.93 3.27
CA LEU A 345 -28.75 41.71 3.19
C LEU A 345 -29.10 41.06 1.85
N VAL A 346 -29.70 39.87 1.86
CA VAL A 346 -30.22 39.21 0.64
C VAL A 346 -31.75 39.29 0.62
N TYR A 347 -32.32 39.92 -0.40
CA TYR A 347 -33.76 40.13 -0.52
C TYR A 347 -34.26 40.04 -1.97
N ARG A 348 -35.55 39.74 -2.14
CA ARG A 348 -36.25 39.77 -3.43
C ARG A 348 -36.40 41.22 -3.88
N ARG A 349 -35.89 41.57 -5.06
CA ARG A 349 -36.14 42.90 -5.64
C ARG A 349 -37.56 42.97 -6.19
N GLU A 350 -37.81 42.21 -7.24
CA GLU A 350 -39.08 42.15 -8.00
C GLU A 350 -39.13 40.83 -8.77
N GLY A 351 -40.32 40.28 -9.06
CA GLY A 351 -40.46 39.05 -9.86
C GLY A 351 -39.64 37.88 -9.32
N VAL A 352 -38.72 37.36 -10.13
CA VAL A 352 -37.78 36.27 -9.76
C VAL A 352 -36.38 36.76 -9.35
N ASP A 353 -36.15 38.07 -9.33
CA ASP A 353 -34.83 38.67 -9.10
C ASP A 353 -34.54 38.83 -7.61
N TRP A 354 -33.38 38.33 -7.19
CA TRP A 354 -32.84 38.50 -5.84
C TRP A 354 -31.51 39.22 -5.89
N GLU A 355 -31.29 40.13 -4.93
CA GLU A 355 -30.04 40.87 -4.80
C GLU A 355 -29.45 40.76 -3.40
N MET A 356 -28.12 40.78 -3.35
CA MET A 356 -27.33 40.86 -2.13
C MET A 356 -26.79 42.28 -2.02
N TYR A 357 -27.17 43.00 -0.97
CA TYR A 357 -26.83 44.40 -0.72
C TYR A 357 -26.02 44.51 0.58
N ASN A 358 -24.86 45.16 0.53
CA ASN A 358 -24.05 45.39 1.71
C ASN A 358 -24.47 46.69 2.40
N LEU A 359 -24.95 46.59 3.64
CA LEU A 359 -25.46 47.70 4.44
C LEU A 359 -24.36 48.68 4.87
N ALA A 360 -23.12 48.21 5.08
CA ALA A 360 -22.00 49.02 5.52
C ALA A 360 -21.52 50.02 4.45
N HIS A 361 -21.44 49.58 3.19
CA HIS A 361 -20.94 50.38 2.06
C HIS A 361 -22.04 50.87 1.10
N GLY A 362 -23.32 50.55 1.37
CA GLY A 362 -24.46 51.01 0.57
C GLY A 362 -24.47 50.50 -0.88
N ALA A 363 -24.04 49.26 -1.13
CA ALA A 363 -23.76 48.77 -2.48
C ALA A 363 -24.24 47.33 -2.74
N VAL A 364 -24.72 47.07 -3.97
CA VAL A 364 -25.06 45.73 -4.44
C VAL A 364 -23.79 44.89 -4.67
N VAL A 365 -23.74 43.72 -4.05
CA VAL A 365 -22.64 42.76 -4.07
C VAL A 365 -22.78 41.81 -5.26
N ALA A 366 -23.95 41.19 -5.39
CA ALA A 366 -24.27 40.17 -6.39
C ALA A 366 -25.79 40.11 -6.64
N THR A 367 -26.19 39.54 -7.78
CA THR A 367 -27.60 39.32 -8.15
C THR A 367 -27.82 37.91 -8.69
N THR A 368 -28.97 37.31 -8.43
CA THR A 368 -29.42 36.02 -9.00
C THR A 368 -30.86 36.11 -9.49
N THR A 369 -31.25 35.23 -10.41
CA THR A 369 -32.57 35.16 -11.04
C THR A 369 -33.08 33.74 -10.91
N LEU A 370 -34.15 33.52 -10.14
CA LEU A 370 -34.63 32.17 -9.83
C LEU A 370 -35.63 31.64 -10.88
N LEU A 371 -35.92 30.34 -10.84
CA LEU A 371 -36.84 29.69 -11.77
C LEU A 371 -38.34 29.99 -11.50
N SER A 372 -38.68 30.50 -10.32
CA SER A 372 -40.05 30.78 -9.91
C SER A 372 -40.10 31.87 -8.84
N GLU A 373 -41.19 32.65 -8.82
CA GLU A 373 -41.44 33.64 -7.77
C GLU A 373 -41.69 33.02 -6.38
N ASN A 374 -42.00 31.71 -6.33
CA ASN A 374 -42.16 30.98 -5.07
C ASN A 374 -40.84 30.37 -4.56
N SER A 375 -39.74 30.54 -5.30
CA SER A 375 -38.40 30.09 -4.90
C SER A 375 -37.68 31.12 -4.02
N TYR A 376 -36.79 30.60 -3.17
CA TYR A 376 -35.83 31.34 -2.38
C TYR A 376 -34.41 30.95 -2.84
N PRO A 377 -33.39 31.80 -2.66
CA PRO A 377 -32.01 31.51 -3.09
C PRO A 377 -31.28 30.51 -2.16
N ILE A 378 -32.02 29.59 -1.53
CA ILE A 378 -31.52 28.54 -0.62
C ILE A 378 -31.14 27.31 -1.45
N GLY A 379 -30.03 26.66 -1.09
CA GLY A 379 -29.38 25.63 -1.88
C GLY A 379 -28.23 26.18 -2.70
N ARG A 380 -27.98 25.61 -3.89
CA ARG A 380 -26.86 26.00 -4.76
C ARG A 380 -27.38 26.73 -5.99
N HIS A 381 -27.11 28.02 -6.06
CA HIS A 381 -27.61 28.90 -7.13
C HIS A 381 -26.46 29.62 -7.83
N ARG A 382 -26.68 29.96 -9.10
CA ARG A 382 -25.76 30.82 -9.88
C ARG A 382 -26.02 32.29 -9.55
N TRP A 383 -24.96 33.04 -9.33
CA TRP A 383 -24.97 34.47 -9.01
C TRP A 383 -24.03 35.22 -9.94
N THR A 384 -24.44 36.42 -10.36
CA THR A 384 -23.60 37.36 -11.10
C THR A 384 -23.06 38.40 -10.13
N LEU A 385 -21.73 38.45 -9.98
CA LEU A 385 -21.06 39.47 -9.17
C LEU A 385 -21.25 40.88 -9.76
N LYS A 386 -21.51 41.89 -8.91
CA LYS A 386 -21.55 43.30 -9.32
C LYS A 386 -20.28 44.07 -8.94
N ARG A 387 -19.56 43.61 -7.92
CA ARG A 387 -18.20 44.04 -7.56
C ARG A 387 -17.22 42.85 -7.64
N GLY A 388 -15.93 43.11 -7.79
CA GLY A 388 -14.91 42.04 -7.73
C GLY A 388 -14.76 41.47 -6.31
N ILE A 389 -14.67 40.15 -6.20
CA ILE A 389 -14.54 39.38 -4.94
C ILE A 389 -13.67 38.14 -5.25
N CYS A 390 -12.94 37.55 -4.30
CA CYS A 390 -12.13 36.34 -4.52
C CYS A 390 -11.05 36.41 -5.64
N ASN A 391 -10.56 37.62 -5.99
CA ASN A 391 -9.77 37.90 -7.22
C ASN A 391 -10.53 37.70 -8.55
N LEU A 392 -11.85 37.48 -8.51
CA LEU A 392 -12.72 37.44 -9.68
C LEU A 392 -13.13 38.87 -10.09
N PRO A 393 -13.27 39.15 -11.40
CA PRO A 393 -13.73 40.44 -11.88
C PRO A 393 -15.23 40.67 -11.62
N PRO A 394 -15.71 41.93 -11.63
CA PRO A 394 -17.14 42.21 -11.67
C PRO A 394 -17.77 41.60 -12.94
N ASN A 395 -19.05 41.22 -12.83
CA ASN A 395 -19.82 40.45 -13.81
C ASN A 395 -19.35 39.00 -14.05
N ALA A 396 -18.46 38.45 -13.20
CA ALA A 396 -18.23 37.01 -13.18
C ALA A 396 -19.47 36.25 -12.69
N GLU A 397 -19.76 35.10 -13.33
CA GLU A 397 -20.68 34.10 -12.80
C GLU A 397 -19.98 33.24 -11.75
N ILE A 398 -20.63 33.03 -10.61
CA ILE A 398 -20.20 32.09 -9.56
C ILE A 398 -21.38 31.24 -9.09
N THR A 399 -21.11 30.07 -8.53
CA THR A 399 -22.10 29.35 -7.73
C THR A 399 -21.91 29.74 -6.27
N LEU A 400 -22.99 30.06 -5.56
CA LEU A 400 -22.99 30.17 -4.10
C LEU A 400 -23.85 29.05 -3.51
N SER A 401 -23.40 28.50 -2.39
CA SER A 401 -24.18 27.54 -1.60
C SER A 401 -24.73 28.24 -0.36
N PHE A 402 -26.05 28.24 -0.16
CA PHE A 402 -26.72 28.95 0.92
C PHE A 402 -27.68 28.01 1.67
N SER A 403 -27.28 27.52 2.84
CA SER A 403 -28.07 26.52 3.59
C SER A 403 -27.58 26.41 5.04
N VAL A 404 -28.36 25.76 5.90
CA VAL A 404 -27.95 25.51 7.29
C VAL A 404 -26.94 24.36 7.45
N CYS A 405 -26.66 23.61 6.38
CA CYS A 405 -25.85 22.39 6.41
C CYS A 405 -24.47 22.63 7.04
N ALA A 406 -24.09 21.76 7.96
CA ALA A 406 -22.84 21.80 8.70
C ALA A 406 -21.63 21.51 7.80
N ASN A 407 -20.41 21.78 8.31
CA ASN A 407 -19.16 21.53 7.58
C ASN A 407 -18.90 20.03 7.29
N THR A 408 -19.68 19.14 7.91
CA THR A 408 -19.73 17.68 7.75
C THR A 408 -20.85 17.19 6.81
N GLU A 409 -21.67 18.09 6.29
CA GLU A 409 -22.82 17.83 5.42
C GLU A 409 -22.61 18.44 4.03
N PHE A 410 -23.39 17.97 3.07
CA PHE A 410 -23.44 18.44 1.68
C PHE A 410 -24.80 19.06 1.40
N THR A 411 -24.82 20.16 0.65
CA THR A 411 -26.02 20.93 0.32
C THR A 411 -26.54 20.56 -1.07
N CYS A 412 -27.72 19.96 -1.13
CA CYS A 412 -28.47 19.78 -2.37
C CYS A 412 -28.81 21.14 -3.01
N SER A 413 -28.97 21.19 -4.33
CA SER A 413 -29.26 22.44 -5.04
C SER A 413 -30.60 23.08 -4.63
N ASN A 414 -31.53 22.28 -4.11
CA ASN A 414 -32.80 22.70 -3.51
C ASN A 414 -32.72 23.19 -2.04
N GLY A 415 -31.56 23.10 -1.38
CA GLY A 415 -31.35 23.52 0.02
C GLY A 415 -31.41 22.42 1.08
N ASP A 416 -31.68 21.16 0.72
CA ASP A 416 -31.64 20.04 1.66
C ASP A 416 -30.19 19.65 2.04
N CYS A 417 -30.03 19.04 3.21
CA CYS A 417 -28.73 18.61 3.74
C CYS A 417 -28.64 17.07 3.77
N ILE A 418 -27.56 16.52 3.22
CA ILE A 418 -27.20 15.10 3.33
C ILE A 418 -25.81 14.94 3.96
N ALA A 419 -25.51 13.79 4.57
CA ALA A 419 -24.17 13.54 5.11
C ALA A 419 -23.13 13.40 3.99
N LYS A 420 -21.94 14.00 4.11
CA LYS A 420 -20.90 14.05 3.05
C LYS A 420 -20.40 12.71 2.49
N LYS A 421 -20.75 11.59 3.10
CA LYS A 421 -20.49 10.23 2.58
C LYS A 421 -21.41 9.84 1.41
N TYR A 422 -22.54 10.54 1.23
CA TYR A 422 -23.54 10.36 0.18
C TYR A 422 -23.32 11.34 -0.99
N ARG A 423 -22.06 11.76 -1.21
CA ARG A 423 -21.68 12.74 -2.23
C ARG A 423 -20.70 12.04 -3.16
N CYS A 424 -21.09 11.83 -4.42
CA CYS A 424 -20.38 10.98 -5.38
C CYS A 424 -20.34 9.50 -4.97
N ASP A 425 -21.47 8.97 -4.50
CA ASP A 425 -21.63 7.55 -4.14
C ASP A 425 -22.42 6.74 -5.19
N GLY A 426 -22.80 7.36 -6.31
CA GLY A 426 -23.55 6.71 -7.40
C GLY A 426 -25.04 6.50 -7.09
N SER A 427 -25.52 6.90 -5.91
CA SER A 427 -26.93 6.87 -5.50
C SER A 427 -27.55 8.27 -5.58
N ASN A 428 -28.86 8.34 -5.77
CA ASN A 428 -29.61 9.59 -5.68
C ASN A 428 -30.10 9.79 -4.22
N ASN A 429 -29.35 10.53 -3.40
CA ASN A 429 -29.73 10.90 -2.04
C ASN A 429 -30.29 12.33 -1.92
N CYS A 430 -29.90 13.26 -2.79
CA CYS A 430 -30.62 14.53 -2.97
C CYS A 430 -31.92 14.31 -3.77
N PRO A 431 -33.02 15.03 -3.47
CA PRO A 431 -34.24 14.99 -4.28
C PRO A 431 -34.08 15.54 -5.71
N ASP A 432 -32.94 16.15 -6.03
CA ASP A 432 -32.62 16.83 -7.28
C ASP A 432 -31.39 16.25 -8.01
N PHE A 433 -30.88 15.08 -7.61
CA PHE A 433 -29.69 14.39 -8.17
C PHE A 433 -28.36 15.19 -8.06
N SER A 434 -28.37 16.35 -7.40
CA SER A 434 -27.22 17.27 -7.43
C SER A 434 -26.04 16.85 -6.55
N ASP A 435 -26.20 15.78 -5.78
CA ASP A 435 -25.16 15.02 -5.08
C ASP A 435 -24.25 14.23 -6.01
N GLU A 436 -24.69 13.88 -7.21
CA GLU A 436 -23.88 13.19 -8.23
C GLU A 436 -23.35 14.15 -9.34
N ASP A 437 -23.68 15.45 -9.25
CA ASP A 437 -23.21 16.46 -10.21
C ASP A 437 -21.71 16.72 -10.14
N ASN A 438 -21.03 16.71 -11.31
CA ASN A 438 -19.62 17.05 -11.47
C ASN A 438 -18.68 16.28 -10.49
N CYS A 439 -18.97 15.01 -10.25
CA CYS A 439 -18.13 14.13 -9.45
C CYS A 439 -16.77 13.86 -10.11
N ARG A 440 -15.71 14.47 -9.55
CA ARG A 440 -14.32 14.26 -9.97
C ARG A 440 -13.53 13.71 -8.80
N MET A 441 -12.81 12.61 -8.99
CA MET A 441 -12.00 12.02 -7.93
C MET A 441 -10.64 12.73 -7.73
N LEU A 442 -10.14 13.42 -8.77
CA LEU A 442 -8.84 14.08 -8.77
C LEU A 442 -8.93 15.60 -9.00
N VAL A 443 -8.11 16.36 -8.29
CA VAL A 443 -7.77 17.76 -8.59
C VAL A 443 -6.27 17.86 -8.79
N LEU A 444 -5.87 18.32 -9.98
CA LEU A 444 -4.47 18.52 -10.37
C LEU A 444 -4.11 20.01 -10.28
N PRO A 445 -2.95 20.38 -9.70
CA PRO A 445 -2.53 21.78 -9.58
C PRO A 445 -2.13 22.35 -10.94
N HIS A 446 -2.29 23.67 -11.09
CA HIS A 446 -1.83 24.40 -12.28
C HIS A 446 -0.33 24.18 -12.51
N GLY A 447 0.01 23.51 -13.63
CA GLY A 447 1.39 23.14 -13.96
C GLY A 447 1.81 21.71 -13.59
N TYR A 448 0.90 20.83 -13.17
CA TYR A 448 1.18 19.40 -13.03
C TYR A 448 1.76 18.79 -14.32
N ARG A 449 2.77 17.91 -14.20
CA ARG A 449 3.48 17.29 -15.32
C ARG A 449 3.44 15.76 -15.22
N ALA A 450 2.53 15.15 -15.98
CA ALA A 450 2.38 13.69 -16.10
C ALA A 450 3.64 12.96 -16.61
N THR A 451 4.60 13.68 -17.22
CA THR A 451 5.88 13.11 -17.65
C THR A 451 6.91 12.98 -16.53
N GLN A 452 6.70 13.60 -15.37
CA GLN A 452 7.67 13.64 -14.27
C GLN A 452 7.13 12.88 -13.04
N PRO A 453 7.90 11.93 -12.48
CA PRO A 453 7.51 11.23 -11.26
C PRO A 453 7.30 12.20 -10.08
N PRO A 454 6.40 11.88 -9.13
CA PRO A 454 6.26 12.68 -7.93
C PRO A 454 7.55 12.65 -7.11
N SER A 455 8.20 13.81 -7.00
CA SER A 455 9.32 14.03 -6.09
C SER A 455 8.81 14.29 -4.67
N ASN A 456 9.61 13.96 -3.66
CA ASN A 456 9.28 14.35 -2.29
C ASN A 456 9.47 15.86 -2.08
N THR A 457 8.81 16.44 -1.08
CA THR A 457 8.88 17.88 -0.76
C THR A 457 10.25 18.37 -0.27
N GLN A 458 11.27 17.50 -0.27
CA GLN A 458 12.68 17.81 0.03
C GLN A 458 13.63 17.53 -1.15
N GLY A 459 13.12 17.13 -2.32
CA GLY A 459 13.87 16.98 -3.58
C GLY A 459 15.05 15.99 -3.59
N THR A 460 15.22 15.17 -2.56
CA THR A 460 16.49 14.50 -2.22
C THR A 460 16.39 12.98 -2.01
N ARG A 461 15.23 12.37 -2.29
CA ARG A 461 15.05 10.92 -2.24
C ARG A 461 14.20 10.44 -3.43
N PRO A 462 14.51 9.28 -4.03
CA PRO A 462 13.67 8.69 -5.07
C PRO A 462 12.29 8.32 -4.53
N LEU A 463 11.30 8.30 -5.42
CA LEU A 463 9.99 7.72 -5.16
C LEU A 463 10.13 6.23 -4.85
N LEU A 464 9.47 5.78 -3.78
CA LEU A 464 9.40 4.38 -3.40
C LEU A 464 8.14 3.74 -3.99
N LEU A 465 8.31 2.84 -4.95
CA LEU A 465 7.25 2.06 -5.57
C LEU A 465 7.07 0.74 -4.81
N GLY A 466 5.99 0.60 -4.04
CA GLY A 466 5.59 -0.70 -3.49
C GLY A 466 5.12 -1.62 -4.62
N SER A 467 5.56 -2.89 -4.63
CA SER A 467 5.35 -3.80 -5.78
C SER A 467 4.90 -5.20 -5.35
N VAL A 468 3.65 -5.56 -5.63
CA VAL A 468 3.11 -6.90 -5.35
C VAL A 468 3.05 -7.69 -6.66
N VAL A 469 3.89 -8.71 -6.78
CA VAL A 469 3.90 -9.66 -7.91
C VAL A 469 2.95 -10.81 -7.58
N ARG A 470 1.94 -11.03 -8.43
CA ARG A 470 0.98 -12.13 -8.31
C ARG A 470 1.18 -13.09 -9.47
N ILE A 471 1.76 -14.25 -9.19
CA ILE A 471 1.85 -15.32 -10.19
C ILE A 471 0.49 -16.00 -10.24
N LEU A 472 -0.21 -15.81 -11.36
CA LEU A 472 -1.52 -16.41 -11.62
C LEU A 472 -1.31 -17.89 -11.91
N ARG A 473 -0.48 -18.20 -12.92
CA ARG A 473 -0.09 -19.56 -13.30
C ARG A 473 1.16 -19.58 -14.17
N ILE A 474 1.84 -20.73 -14.21
CA ILE A 474 2.90 -21.04 -15.19
C ILE A 474 2.31 -22.01 -16.21
N THR A 475 2.13 -21.56 -17.45
CA THR A 475 1.37 -22.35 -18.46
C THR A 475 2.23 -23.43 -19.11
N ARG A 476 3.54 -23.17 -19.30
CA ARG A 476 4.48 -24.17 -19.82
C ARG A 476 5.94 -23.83 -19.46
N ILE A 477 6.73 -24.87 -19.19
CA ILE A 477 8.20 -24.80 -19.18
C ILE A 477 8.69 -25.50 -20.45
N SER A 478 9.67 -24.92 -21.14
CA SER A 478 10.09 -25.35 -22.48
C SER A 478 11.60 -25.53 -22.57
N ASP A 479 12.07 -26.72 -22.18
CA ASP A 479 13.48 -27.12 -22.16
C ASP A 479 14.24 -26.82 -23.46
N VAL A 480 13.63 -27.15 -24.60
CA VAL A 480 14.21 -26.93 -25.94
C VAL A 480 14.33 -25.44 -26.29
N ARG A 481 13.31 -24.62 -25.97
CA ARG A 481 13.36 -23.16 -26.17
C ARG A 481 14.18 -22.43 -25.10
N ARG A 482 14.50 -23.09 -23.98
CA ARG A 482 15.10 -22.46 -22.78
C ARG A 482 14.27 -21.27 -22.29
N ALA A 483 12.97 -21.49 -22.15
CA ALA A 483 11.99 -20.45 -21.79
C ALA A 483 10.88 -21.00 -20.87
N ILE A 484 10.26 -20.09 -20.11
CA ILE A 484 9.03 -20.35 -19.32
C ILE A 484 7.94 -19.38 -19.75
N ASP A 485 6.76 -19.92 -20.04
CA ASP A 485 5.56 -19.18 -20.40
C ASP A 485 4.73 -18.93 -19.11
N VAL A 486 4.51 -17.66 -18.75
CA VAL A 486 3.94 -17.24 -17.45
C VAL A 486 2.79 -16.24 -17.62
N GLU A 487 1.77 -16.38 -16.77
CA GLU A 487 0.72 -15.38 -16.55
C GLU A 487 0.82 -14.82 -15.13
N MET A 488 0.87 -13.49 -15.01
CA MET A 488 1.04 -12.78 -13.74
C MET A 488 0.33 -11.42 -13.76
N SER A 489 -0.10 -10.94 -12.59
CA SER A 489 -0.40 -9.52 -12.39
C SER A 489 0.62 -8.85 -11.47
N LEU A 490 0.72 -7.53 -11.59
CA LEU A 490 1.64 -6.70 -10.83
C LEU A 490 0.90 -5.46 -10.32
N ASP A 491 0.78 -5.35 -9.00
CA ASP A 491 0.23 -4.17 -8.33
C ASP A 491 1.39 -3.22 -7.95
N LEU A 492 1.44 -2.03 -8.55
CA LEU A 492 2.35 -0.94 -8.17
C LEU A 492 1.62 0.10 -7.32
N GLN A 493 2.26 0.57 -6.24
CA GLN A 493 1.65 1.48 -5.26
C GLN A 493 2.60 2.64 -4.94
N TRP A 494 2.14 3.90 -5.08
CA TRP A 494 2.92 5.11 -4.74
C TRP A 494 2.04 6.29 -4.29
N PRO A 495 2.54 7.18 -3.43
CA PRO A 495 1.91 8.48 -3.17
C PRO A 495 2.26 9.48 -4.28
N ASP A 496 1.33 10.37 -4.63
CA ASP A 496 1.63 11.59 -5.41
C ASP A 496 1.22 12.82 -4.58
N PRO A 497 2.15 13.42 -3.82
CA PRO A 497 1.88 14.58 -2.97
C PRO A 497 1.36 15.82 -3.71
N ARG A 498 1.40 15.84 -5.04
CA ARG A 498 0.95 16.95 -5.88
C ARG A 498 -0.55 16.90 -6.16
N ILE A 499 -1.18 15.73 -6.02
CA ILE A 499 -2.59 15.51 -6.33
C ILE A 499 -3.43 15.73 -5.07
N THR A 500 -4.59 16.37 -5.20
CA THR A 500 -5.64 16.33 -4.16
C THR A 500 -6.74 15.39 -4.61
N TYR A 501 -7.11 14.45 -3.76
CA TYR A 501 -8.18 13.49 -4.04
C TYR A 501 -9.50 13.96 -3.40
N LEU A 502 -10.63 13.69 -4.03
CA LEU A 502 -11.97 14.04 -3.51
C LEU A 502 -12.82 12.79 -3.28
N ASN A 503 -13.67 12.84 -2.26
CA ASN A 503 -14.75 11.88 -1.99
C ASN A 503 -14.32 10.40 -1.96
N LEU A 504 -13.10 10.11 -1.50
CA LEU A 504 -12.56 8.74 -1.45
C LEU A 504 -13.36 7.82 -0.51
N GLY A 505 -13.96 6.79 -1.09
CA GLY A 505 -14.56 5.66 -0.39
C GLY A 505 -13.52 4.77 0.29
N ASP A 506 -14.01 3.79 1.07
CA ASP A 506 -13.16 2.93 1.90
C ASP A 506 -12.65 1.67 1.19
N THR A 507 -13.02 1.44 -0.08
CA THR A 507 -12.60 0.28 -0.88
C THR A 507 -12.05 0.67 -2.25
N LEU A 508 -11.22 -0.19 -2.85
CA LEU A 508 -10.52 0.10 -4.10
C LEU A 508 -11.45 0.18 -5.32
N GLU A 509 -12.50 -0.67 -5.37
CA GLU A 509 -13.46 -0.71 -6.47
C GLU A 509 -14.20 0.62 -6.67
N TRP A 510 -14.54 1.27 -5.55
CA TRP A 510 -15.19 2.58 -5.51
C TRP A 510 -14.24 3.71 -5.93
N ASN A 511 -12.95 3.55 -5.64
CA ASN A 511 -11.91 4.54 -5.92
C ASN A 511 -11.22 4.30 -7.27
N LYS A 512 -11.90 3.67 -8.25
CA LYS A 512 -11.36 3.43 -9.60
C LYS A 512 -11.33 4.72 -10.43
N LEU A 513 -10.21 4.96 -11.10
CA LEU A 513 -9.97 6.17 -11.89
C LEU A 513 -10.41 6.00 -13.35
N THR A 514 -10.93 7.07 -13.95
CA THR A 514 -11.38 7.01 -15.35
C THR A 514 -10.22 6.96 -16.34
N GLN A 515 -10.52 6.63 -17.61
CA GLN A 515 -9.52 6.70 -18.68
C GLN A 515 -8.99 8.12 -18.92
N ASP A 516 -9.71 9.17 -18.53
CA ASP A 516 -9.24 10.55 -18.71
C ASP A 516 -8.47 11.07 -17.49
N ASP A 517 -8.80 10.64 -16.27
CA ASP A 517 -7.94 10.84 -15.09
C ASP A 517 -6.55 10.22 -15.31
N THR A 518 -6.53 8.96 -15.76
CA THR A 518 -5.31 8.16 -15.92
C THR A 518 -4.42 8.57 -17.09
N LYS A 519 -4.91 9.40 -18.02
CA LYS A 519 -4.09 10.08 -19.06
C LYS A 519 -3.34 11.30 -18.50
N ASN A 520 -3.90 11.96 -17.48
CA ASN A 520 -3.42 13.26 -16.97
C ASN A 520 -2.49 13.15 -15.74
N ILE A 521 -2.40 11.98 -15.10
CA ILE A 521 -1.46 11.69 -14.01
C ILE A 521 -0.17 11.03 -14.51
N TRP A 522 0.91 11.13 -13.73
CA TRP A 522 2.09 10.31 -13.95
C TRP A 522 1.81 8.84 -13.63
N LYS A 523 2.22 7.93 -14.52
CA LYS A 523 2.24 6.49 -14.28
C LYS A 523 3.60 5.87 -14.65
N PRO A 524 4.12 4.92 -13.86
CA PRO A 524 5.34 4.20 -14.22
C PRO A 524 5.11 3.36 -15.48
N ARG A 525 6.17 3.24 -16.29
CA ARG A 525 6.21 2.35 -17.46
C ARG A 525 7.25 1.26 -17.21
N LEU A 526 6.87 0.03 -17.52
CA LEU A 526 7.70 -1.15 -17.33
C LEU A 526 8.26 -1.66 -18.66
N ALA A 527 9.43 -2.27 -18.60
CA ALA A 527 10.02 -3.04 -19.67
C ALA A 527 10.55 -4.37 -19.11
N PHE A 528 10.60 -5.41 -19.94
CA PHE A 528 10.98 -6.75 -19.50
C PHE A 528 12.19 -7.23 -20.31
N PRO A 529 13.44 -7.05 -19.82
CA PRO A 529 14.65 -7.27 -20.63
C PRO A 529 14.88 -8.71 -21.10
N ASN A 530 14.27 -9.72 -20.45
CA ASN A 530 14.47 -11.14 -20.77
C ASN A 530 13.23 -11.82 -21.40
N VAL A 531 12.36 -11.09 -22.08
CA VAL A 531 11.27 -11.68 -22.89
C VAL A 531 11.86 -12.38 -24.11
N TYR A 532 11.49 -13.65 -24.31
CA TYR A 532 12.07 -14.53 -25.33
C TYR A 532 11.66 -14.11 -26.76
N ASP A 533 10.36 -13.88 -27.01
CA ASP A 533 9.83 -13.52 -28.34
C ASP A 533 9.82 -11.99 -28.61
N GLY A 534 10.48 -11.19 -27.74
CA GLY A 534 10.49 -9.72 -27.80
C GLY A 534 9.14 -9.02 -27.59
N LYS A 535 8.05 -9.77 -27.33
CA LYS A 535 6.69 -9.27 -27.12
C LYS A 535 6.09 -9.85 -25.85
N ILE A 536 5.46 -8.99 -25.06
CA ILE A 536 4.67 -9.36 -23.88
C ILE A 536 3.24 -8.85 -24.07
N ASN A 537 2.25 -9.68 -23.73
CA ASN A 537 0.84 -9.33 -23.87
C ASN A 537 0.36 -8.66 -22.57
N SER A 538 0.08 -7.36 -22.62
CA SER A 538 -0.65 -6.65 -21.57
C SER A 538 -2.15 -6.86 -21.80
N ILE A 539 -2.82 -7.54 -20.86
CA ILE A 539 -4.24 -7.93 -21.00
C ILE A 539 -5.16 -6.83 -20.47
N GLN A 540 -4.84 -6.29 -19.29
CA GLN A 540 -5.66 -5.33 -18.55
C GLN A 540 -4.74 -4.40 -17.76
N GLU A 541 -5.12 -3.12 -17.67
CA GLU A 541 -4.48 -2.12 -16.82
C GLU A 541 -5.60 -1.34 -16.10
N GLU A 542 -5.61 -1.38 -14.77
CA GLU A 542 -6.54 -0.62 -13.93
C GLU A 542 -5.81 0.30 -12.97
N PHE A 543 -6.45 1.41 -12.61
CA PHE A 543 -5.97 2.34 -11.59
C PHE A 543 -7.05 2.57 -10.54
N SER A 544 -6.66 2.51 -9.27
CA SER A 544 -7.51 2.86 -8.13
C SER A 544 -6.75 3.67 -7.09
N VAL A 545 -7.46 4.35 -6.19
CA VAL A 545 -6.87 5.16 -5.12
C VAL A 545 -7.10 4.50 -3.76
N LYS A 546 -6.02 4.18 -3.06
CA LYS A 546 -6.04 3.57 -1.74
C LYS A 546 -5.91 4.62 -0.64
N LYS A 547 -7.00 4.88 0.06
CA LYS A 547 -7.10 5.70 1.28
C LYS A 547 -6.15 5.18 2.37
N LEU A 548 -5.35 6.05 2.96
CA LEU A 548 -4.44 5.76 4.09
C LEU A 548 -4.76 6.56 5.36
N LYS A 549 -5.19 7.82 5.20
CA LYS A 549 -5.48 8.75 6.30
C LYS A 549 -6.92 9.28 6.20
N GLY A 550 -7.35 9.99 7.24
CA GLY A 550 -8.57 10.78 7.19
C GLY A 550 -8.49 11.96 6.20
N PRO A 551 -9.63 12.61 5.93
CA PRO A 551 -9.69 13.79 5.06
C PRO A 551 -8.98 15.01 5.67
N LEU A 552 -8.75 16.01 4.83
CA LEU A 552 -8.33 17.34 5.26
C LEU A 552 -9.46 18.04 6.03
N PRO A 553 -9.16 19.04 6.88
CA PRO A 553 -10.19 19.84 7.54
C PRO A 553 -11.14 20.49 6.51
N PRO A 554 -12.46 20.44 6.71
CA PRO A 554 -13.42 20.97 5.74
C PRO A 554 -13.32 22.50 5.64
N GLN A 555 -13.20 23.02 4.42
CA GLN A 555 -13.13 24.46 4.17
C GLN A 555 -14.53 25.08 4.29
N TYR A 556 -14.77 25.91 5.31
CA TYR A 556 -16.10 26.45 5.59
C TYR A 556 -16.67 27.34 4.46
N ASN A 557 -15.83 27.94 3.61
CA ASN A 557 -16.27 28.77 2.49
C ASN A 557 -16.40 28.02 1.15
N ASP A 558 -15.99 26.74 1.04
CA ASP A 558 -16.15 25.99 -0.22
C ASP A 558 -17.64 25.75 -0.54
N GLU A 559 -18.04 26.06 -1.78
CA GLU A 559 -19.41 25.87 -2.26
C GLU A 559 -19.71 24.45 -2.74
N LYS A 560 -18.68 23.65 -3.06
CA LYS A 560 -18.83 22.25 -3.52
C LYS A 560 -18.95 21.29 -2.35
N MET A 561 -18.32 21.63 -1.22
CA MET A 561 -18.29 20.85 0.01
C MET A 561 -17.65 19.48 -0.10
N ASP A 562 -16.91 19.19 -1.18
CA ASP A 562 -16.31 17.89 -1.44
C ASP A 562 -15.33 17.49 -0.32
N THR A 563 -15.27 16.19 -0.01
CA THR A 563 -14.41 15.64 1.04
C THR A 563 -12.99 15.48 0.50
N ALA A 564 -12.15 16.49 0.67
CA ALA A 564 -10.79 16.51 0.16
C ALA A 564 -9.80 15.68 1.01
N PHE A 565 -8.86 15.02 0.35
CA PHE A 565 -7.75 14.25 0.92
C PHE A 565 -6.43 14.69 0.28
N GLY A 566 -5.39 14.92 1.10
CA GLY A 566 -4.07 15.32 0.62
C GLY A 566 -3.36 14.22 -0.17
N GLY A 567 -2.38 14.60 -0.99
CA GLY A 567 -1.63 13.68 -1.85
C GLY A 567 -0.78 12.63 -1.09
N ASP A 568 -0.57 12.83 0.21
CA ASP A 568 0.07 11.90 1.15
C ASP A 568 -0.93 11.12 2.04
N ALA A 569 -2.22 11.40 1.91
CA ALA A 569 -3.31 10.72 2.60
C ALA A 569 -3.83 9.48 1.84
N ALA A 570 -3.35 9.25 0.62
CA ALA A 570 -3.69 8.11 -0.23
C ALA A 570 -2.50 7.65 -1.09
N LEU A 571 -2.63 6.46 -1.69
CA LEU A 571 -1.72 5.92 -2.70
C LEU A 571 -2.47 5.71 -4.01
N VAL A 572 -1.86 6.02 -5.14
CA VAL A 572 -2.28 5.47 -6.43
C VAL A 572 -1.86 4.00 -6.46
N VAL A 573 -2.79 3.13 -6.86
CA VAL A 573 -2.57 1.71 -7.11
C VAL A 573 -2.82 1.44 -8.58
N GLN A 574 -1.82 0.89 -9.27
CA GLN A 574 -1.90 0.47 -10.67
C GLN A 574 -1.77 -1.06 -10.72
N GLU A 575 -2.79 -1.74 -11.22
CA GLU A 575 -2.76 -3.19 -11.44
C GLU A 575 -2.61 -3.47 -12.94
N GLN A 576 -1.59 -4.23 -13.31
CA GLN A 576 -1.32 -4.62 -14.70
C GLN A 576 -1.27 -6.15 -14.84
N HIS A 577 -2.00 -6.71 -15.81
CA HIS A 577 -2.05 -8.15 -16.09
C HIS A 577 -1.21 -8.48 -17.33
N PHE A 578 -0.25 -9.39 -17.18
CA PHE A 578 0.73 -9.75 -18.21
C PHE A 578 0.73 -11.25 -18.52
N SER A 579 0.89 -11.58 -19.79
CA SER A 579 1.16 -12.93 -20.28
C SER A 579 2.36 -12.91 -21.25
N GLY A 580 3.34 -13.80 -21.07
CA GLY A 580 4.51 -13.84 -21.94
C GLY A 580 5.53 -14.95 -21.66
N SER A 581 6.40 -15.15 -22.65
CA SER A 581 7.51 -16.11 -22.63
C SER A 581 8.78 -15.44 -22.10
N PHE A 582 9.38 -15.93 -21.02
CA PHE A 582 10.62 -15.40 -20.43
C PHE A 582 11.78 -16.38 -20.63
N ALA A 583 12.93 -15.88 -21.09
CA ALA A 583 14.14 -16.67 -21.30
C ALA A 583 14.77 -17.09 -19.96
N CYS A 584 15.18 -18.35 -19.86
CA CYS A 584 15.81 -18.94 -18.69
C CYS A 584 16.98 -19.87 -19.09
N SER A 585 18.15 -19.72 -18.48
CA SER A 585 19.28 -20.60 -18.74
C SER A 585 19.11 -21.93 -18.01
N PHE A 586 19.04 -23.04 -18.75
CA PHE A 586 18.92 -24.38 -18.17
C PHE A 586 20.28 -25.11 -18.12
N GLU A 587 20.64 -25.57 -16.93
CA GLU A 587 21.81 -26.40 -16.64
C GLU A 587 21.39 -27.88 -16.68
N VAL A 588 21.41 -28.48 -17.87
CA VAL A 588 20.84 -29.81 -18.16
C VAL A 588 21.87 -30.95 -17.94
N PHE A 589 23.01 -30.66 -17.30
CA PHE A 589 24.07 -31.65 -17.07
C PHE A 589 23.60 -32.85 -16.22
N TYR A 590 22.98 -32.58 -15.08
CA TYR A 590 22.47 -33.58 -14.12
C TYR A 590 21.10 -34.19 -14.50
N TYR A 591 20.62 -33.99 -15.73
CA TYR A 591 19.33 -34.52 -16.17
C TYR A 591 19.23 -36.05 -15.99
N PRO A 592 18.14 -36.59 -15.41
CA PRO A 592 16.86 -35.94 -15.10
C PRO A 592 16.70 -35.46 -13.63
N PHE A 593 17.78 -35.40 -12.85
CA PHE A 593 17.78 -35.01 -11.44
C PHE A 593 18.15 -33.52 -11.25
N ASP A 594 17.92 -32.72 -12.28
CA ASP A 594 18.28 -31.32 -12.35
C ASP A 594 17.33 -30.39 -11.56
N LYS A 595 17.92 -29.29 -11.10
CA LYS A 595 17.24 -28.10 -10.59
C LYS A 595 17.56 -26.95 -11.53
N GLN A 596 16.57 -26.11 -11.81
CA GLN A 596 16.74 -24.95 -12.68
C GLN A 596 16.36 -23.67 -11.92
N ARG A 597 17.07 -22.57 -12.20
CA ARG A 597 16.79 -21.24 -11.65
C ARG A 597 16.42 -20.29 -12.77
N CYS A 598 15.21 -19.78 -12.70
CA CYS A 598 14.66 -18.87 -13.70
C CYS A 598 14.32 -17.54 -13.08
N HIS A 599 14.49 -16.48 -13.86
CA HIS A 599 14.42 -15.10 -13.42
C HIS A 599 13.46 -14.35 -14.35
N ILE A 600 12.58 -13.52 -13.82
CA ILE A 600 11.79 -12.54 -14.58
C ILE A 600 12.31 -11.16 -14.18
N LEU A 601 12.83 -10.41 -15.15
CA LEU A 601 13.40 -9.09 -14.93
C LEU A 601 12.39 -8.02 -15.33
N ILE A 602 11.97 -7.19 -14.37
CA ILE A 602 11.00 -6.10 -14.57
C ILE A 602 11.74 -4.78 -14.35
N LYS A 603 12.14 -4.14 -15.45
CA LYS A 603 12.82 -2.84 -15.45
C LYS A 603 11.81 -1.71 -15.34
N LEU A 604 12.07 -0.75 -14.46
CA LEU A 604 11.43 0.56 -14.52
C LEU A 604 12.01 1.36 -15.71
N ALA A 605 11.18 1.72 -16.67
CA ALA A 605 11.59 2.37 -17.92
C ALA A 605 11.22 3.86 -18.00
N SER A 606 10.33 4.33 -17.12
CA SER A 606 9.83 5.72 -17.07
C SER A 606 10.64 6.68 -16.20
N ALA A 607 11.63 6.19 -15.46
CA ALA A 607 12.37 6.96 -14.45
C ALA A 607 13.76 6.37 -14.22
N SER A 608 14.73 7.21 -13.84
CA SER A 608 16.04 6.76 -13.36
C SER A 608 15.99 6.33 -11.89
N LYS A 609 17.02 5.62 -11.43
CA LYS A 609 17.21 5.22 -10.02
C LYS A 609 17.12 6.40 -9.04
N GLU A 610 17.58 7.58 -9.43
CA GLU A 610 17.53 8.79 -8.59
C GLU A 610 16.11 9.35 -8.44
N GLN A 611 15.24 9.04 -9.40
CA GLN A 611 13.85 9.53 -9.46
C GLN A 611 12.87 8.53 -8.83
N ALA A 612 13.03 7.23 -9.08
CA ALA A 612 12.15 6.19 -8.55
C ALA A 612 12.83 4.81 -8.47
N ILE A 613 12.51 4.04 -7.42
CA ILE A 613 13.01 2.68 -7.17
C ILE A 613 11.91 1.77 -6.65
N PHE A 614 12.04 0.46 -6.89
CA PHE A 614 11.16 -0.54 -6.25
C PHE A 614 11.50 -0.70 -4.76
N ALA A 615 10.49 -0.71 -3.91
CA ALA A 615 10.64 -0.66 -2.45
C ALA A 615 10.63 -2.07 -1.85
N MET A 616 11.81 -2.69 -1.70
CA MET A 616 11.97 -4.08 -1.24
C MET A 616 11.16 -4.42 0.03
N LYS A 617 11.09 -3.51 1.02
CA LYS A 617 10.31 -3.68 2.26
C LYS A 617 8.83 -3.99 2.01
N ASP A 618 8.26 -3.36 0.99
CA ASP A 618 6.84 -3.44 0.64
C ASP A 618 6.62 -4.38 -0.56
N ALA A 619 7.70 -4.90 -1.14
CA ALA A 619 7.69 -5.83 -2.26
C ALA A 619 7.30 -7.25 -1.81
N LYS A 620 6.34 -7.85 -2.49
CA LYS A 620 5.78 -9.17 -2.11
C LYS A 620 5.52 -10.04 -3.33
N ILE A 621 5.71 -11.35 -3.18
CA ILE A 621 5.28 -12.34 -4.17
C ILE A 621 4.14 -13.19 -3.59
N ILE A 622 3.08 -13.35 -4.37
CA ILE A 622 1.93 -14.21 -4.11
C ILE A 622 1.85 -15.21 -5.26
N TYR A 623 1.67 -16.49 -4.95
CA TYR A 623 1.48 -17.56 -5.93
C TYR A 623 0.10 -18.18 -5.65
N LEU A 624 -0.80 -18.15 -6.65
CA LEU A 624 -2.23 -18.39 -6.44
C LEU A 624 -2.69 -19.83 -6.75
N GLU A 625 -1.96 -20.54 -7.60
CA GLU A 625 -2.31 -21.90 -8.08
C GLU A 625 -1.50 -22.99 -7.34
N GLU A 626 -1.56 -24.23 -7.82
CA GLU A 626 -0.71 -25.33 -7.35
C GLU A 626 0.74 -25.19 -7.84
N ARG A 627 1.69 -25.66 -7.02
CA ARG A 627 3.14 -25.64 -7.36
C ARG A 627 3.59 -26.85 -8.20
N PHE A 628 2.64 -27.67 -8.64
CA PHE A 628 2.85 -29.01 -9.19
C PHE A 628 2.48 -29.08 -10.68
N LEU A 629 3.41 -28.66 -11.54
CA LEU A 629 3.27 -28.83 -12.98
C LEU A 629 3.47 -30.30 -13.39
N PRO A 630 3.06 -30.73 -14.60
CA PRO A 630 3.26 -32.11 -15.06
C PRO A 630 4.72 -32.58 -14.95
N ASP A 631 5.66 -31.79 -15.49
CA ASP A 631 7.09 -32.16 -15.60
C ASP A 631 7.97 -31.59 -14.46
N TYR A 632 7.48 -30.60 -13.73
CA TYR A 632 8.26 -29.78 -12.79
C TYR A 632 7.50 -29.44 -11.49
N GLU A 633 8.25 -29.09 -10.45
CA GLU A 633 7.77 -28.64 -9.15
C GLU A 633 8.40 -27.28 -8.80
N VAL A 634 7.59 -26.27 -8.45
CA VAL A 634 8.06 -24.94 -8.02
C VAL A 634 8.45 -24.98 -6.55
N SER A 635 9.73 -25.21 -6.26
CA SER A 635 10.21 -25.46 -4.89
C SER A 635 10.30 -24.18 -4.05
N LYS A 636 10.83 -23.10 -4.62
CA LYS A 636 11.02 -21.81 -3.95
C LYS A 636 10.84 -20.66 -4.93
N THR A 637 10.22 -19.58 -4.45
CA THR A 637 10.23 -18.27 -5.10
C THR A 637 10.91 -17.24 -4.20
N SER A 638 11.52 -16.22 -4.78
CA SER A 638 12.11 -15.08 -4.08
C SER A 638 12.05 -13.83 -4.94
N LEU A 639 12.01 -12.67 -4.30
CA LEU A 639 11.90 -11.37 -4.94
C LEU A 639 13.09 -10.50 -4.50
N THR A 640 13.83 -9.98 -5.47
CA THR A 640 15.01 -9.13 -5.26
C THR A 640 14.84 -7.81 -6.00
N VAL A 641 15.35 -6.71 -5.42
CA VAL A 641 15.48 -5.44 -6.15
C VAL A 641 16.94 -5.26 -6.47
N THR A 642 17.24 -5.16 -7.76
CA THR A 642 18.59 -5.01 -8.31
C THR A 642 18.69 -3.71 -9.11
N GLU A 643 19.91 -3.35 -9.49
CA GLU A 643 20.22 -2.16 -10.27
C GLU A 643 20.76 -2.56 -11.63
N GLY A 644 20.39 -1.84 -12.69
CA GLY A 644 20.88 -2.10 -14.03
C GLY A 644 21.13 -0.81 -14.81
N GLY A 645 21.91 -0.94 -15.90
CA GLY A 645 22.30 0.17 -16.77
C GLY A 645 23.77 0.54 -16.64
N ASN A 646 24.17 1.56 -17.41
CA ASN A 646 25.52 2.12 -17.37
C ASN A 646 25.57 3.28 -16.35
N ASN A 647 26.76 3.80 -16.04
CA ASN A 647 26.95 4.89 -15.08
C ASN A 647 26.05 6.12 -15.29
N GLU A 648 25.67 6.42 -16.54
CA GLU A 648 24.79 7.54 -16.91
C GLU A 648 23.29 7.21 -16.90
N THR A 649 22.93 5.92 -16.84
CA THR A 649 21.56 5.42 -17.07
C THR A 649 21.15 4.34 -16.08
N LEU A 650 21.47 4.53 -14.79
CA LEU A 650 21.05 3.61 -13.73
C LEU A 650 19.51 3.59 -13.56
N PHE A 651 18.94 2.40 -13.60
CA PHE A 651 17.51 2.13 -13.38
C PHE A 651 17.31 1.00 -12.36
N SER A 652 16.15 1.01 -11.68
CA SER A 652 15.75 -0.06 -10.77
C SER A 652 15.15 -1.23 -11.55
N VAL A 653 15.53 -2.45 -11.16
CA VAL A 653 14.99 -3.71 -11.69
C VAL A 653 14.39 -4.51 -10.54
N LEU A 654 13.16 -4.96 -10.70
CA LEU A 654 12.54 -5.96 -9.84
C LEU A 654 12.79 -7.34 -10.47
N GLU A 655 13.50 -8.20 -9.74
CA GLU A 655 13.87 -9.54 -10.16
C GLU A 655 13.02 -10.56 -9.41
N VAL A 656 12.29 -11.38 -10.17
CA VAL A 656 11.47 -12.47 -9.62
C VAL A 656 12.16 -13.80 -9.93
N THR A 657 12.64 -14.49 -8.90
CA THR A 657 13.44 -15.72 -9.05
C THR A 657 12.65 -16.95 -8.62
N PHE A 658 12.74 -18.02 -9.41
CA PHE A 658 12.04 -19.29 -9.25
C PHE A 658 13.06 -20.44 -9.27
N GLU A 659 13.10 -21.28 -8.23
CA GLU A 659 13.83 -22.54 -8.24
C GLU A 659 12.87 -23.70 -8.53
N VAL A 660 12.92 -24.24 -9.74
CA VAL A 660 12.10 -25.36 -10.20
C VAL A 660 12.90 -26.66 -10.21
N LYS A 661 12.24 -27.78 -9.91
CA LYS A 661 12.85 -29.11 -9.80
C LYS A 661 12.11 -30.09 -10.72
N ARG A 662 12.84 -30.94 -11.45
CA ARG A 662 12.22 -31.90 -12.39
C ARG A 662 11.57 -33.09 -11.67
N ARG A 663 10.45 -33.57 -12.21
CA ARG A 663 9.76 -34.80 -11.79
C ARG A 663 10.40 -36.05 -12.42
N TRP A 664 11.59 -36.40 -11.91
CA TRP A 664 12.42 -37.52 -12.39
C TRP A 664 11.74 -38.90 -12.43
N THR A 665 10.67 -39.11 -11.65
CA THR A 665 10.00 -40.42 -11.48
C THR A 665 9.47 -40.97 -12.81
N VAL A 666 8.85 -40.12 -13.64
CA VAL A 666 8.33 -40.52 -14.96
C VAL A 666 9.48 -40.99 -15.85
N ILE A 667 10.59 -40.25 -15.86
CA ILE A 667 11.76 -40.52 -16.72
C ILE A 667 12.49 -41.80 -16.29
N VAL A 668 12.52 -42.12 -14.99
CA VAL A 668 13.02 -43.42 -14.52
C VAL A 668 12.16 -44.59 -15.01
N VAL A 669 10.83 -44.44 -15.03
CA VAL A 669 9.91 -45.48 -15.53
C VAL A 669 9.92 -45.59 -17.07
N THR A 670 10.08 -44.49 -17.80
CA THR A 670 10.03 -44.50 -19.29
C THR A 670 11.39 -44.69 -19.97
N VAL A 671 12.51 -44.39 -19.31
CA VAL A 671 13.86 -44.50 -19.89
C VAL A 671 14.74 -45.50 -19.15
N PHE A 672 14.93 -45.37 -17.84
CA PHE A 672 15.85 -46.23 -17.08
C PHE A 672 15.33 -47.67 -16.97
N LEU A 673 14.02 -47.88 -16.78
CA LEU A 673 13.44 -49.22 -16.75
C LEU A 673 13.51 -49.94 -18.13
N PRO A 674 13.10 -49.35 -19.28
CA PRO A 674 13.26 -50.02 -20.57
C PRO A 674 14.72 -50.25 -20.98
N THR A 675 15.63 -49.32 -20.69
CA THR A 675 17.07 -49.51 -21.01
C THR A 675 17.71 -50.63 -20.19
N THR A 676 17.37 -50.77 -18.90
CA THR A 676 17.81 -51.92 -18.09
C THR A 676 17.15 -53.24 -18.53
N MET A 677 15.88 -53.23 -18.92
CA MET A 677 15.22 -54.43 -19.47
C MET A 677 15.89 -54.89 -20.79
N LEU A 678 16.24 -53.97 -21.69
CA LEU A 678 17.00 -54.28 -22.92
C LEU A 678 18.40 -54.84 -22.60
N LEU A 679 19.09 -54.31 -21.60
CA LEU A 679 20.36 -54.86 -21.11
C LEU A 679 20.20 -56.29 -20.58
N CYS A 680 19.12 -56.56 -19.84
CA CYS A 680 18.80 -57.92 -19.35
C CYS A 680 18.49 -58.89 -20.50
N VAL A 681 17.78 -58.47 -21.55
CA VAL A 681 17.54 -59.29 -22.75
C VAL A 681 18.86 -59.56 -23.49
N GLY A 682 19.70 -58.54 -23.67
CA GLY A 682 21.05 -58.69 -24.23
C GLY A 682 21.90 -59.67 -23.42
N TYR A 683 21.92 -59.56 -22.09
CA TYR A 683 22.63 -60.49 -21.20
C TYR A 683 22.07 -61.93 -21.28
N ALA A 684 20.76 -62.11 -21.44
CA ALA A 684 20.14 -63.43 -21.56
C ALA A 684 20.61 -64.23 -22.81
N THR A 685 21.03 -63.55 -23.89
CA THR A 685 21.62 -64.21 -25.08
C THR A 685 22.90 -65.02 -24.77
N LEU A 686 23.56 -64.76 -23.63
CA LEU A 686 24.72 -65.50 -23.13
C LEU A 686 24.34 -66.86 -22.49
N TYR A 687 23.05 -67.11 -22.30
CA TYR A 687 22.50 -68.36 -21.75
C TYR A 687 21.87 -69.26 -22.82
N ILE A 688 21.55 -68.72 -24.00
CA ILE A 688 21.11 -69.49 -25.16
C ILE A 688 22.22 -70.47 -25.59
N LYS A 689 21.84 -71.70 -25.96
CA LYS A 689 22.78 -72.74 -26.39
C LYS A 689 23.66 -72.28 -27.56
N MET A 690 24.89 -72.75 -27.58
CA MET A 690 25.88 -72.41 -28.61
C MET A 690 25.49 -72.92 -30.01
N GLU A 691 24.58 -73.89 -30.09
CA GLU A 691 24.04 -74.48 -31.33
C GLU A 691 23.09 -73.54 -32.10
N MET A 692 22.56 -72.48 -31.46
CA MET A 692 21.55 -71.57 -32.04
C MET A 692 22.12 -70.16 -32.24
N MET A 693 23.11 -70.01 -33.13
CA MET A 693 23.80 -68.73 -33.36
C MET A 693 22.90 -67.66 -33.99
N ASP A 694 22.10 -68.01 -35.00
CA ASP A 694 21.24 -67.06 -35.74
C ASP A 694 20.31 -66.28 -34.79
N VAL A 695 19.68 -67.01 -33.86
CA VAL A 695 18.77 -66.46 -32.84
C VAL A 695 19.51 -65.49 -31.90
N ARG A 696 20.76 -65.82 -31.52
CA ARG A 696 21.56 -64.99 -30.61
C ARG A 696 21.98 -63.68 -31.28
N MET A 697 22.46 -63.75 -32.52
CA MET A 697 22.84 -62.55 -33.28
C MET A 697 21.63 -61.68 -33.61
N ALA A 698 20.49 -62.26 -34.00
CA ALA A 698 19.26 -61.52 -34.24
C ALA A 698 18.77 -60.75 -33.00
N VAL A 699 18.72 -61.38 -31.82
CA VAL A 699 18.31 -60.71 -30.57
C VAL A 699 19.34 -59.66 -30.13
N SER A 700 20.64 -59.95 -30.25
CA SER A 700 21.69 -59.03 -29.80
C SER A 700 21.85 -57.80 -30.71
N LEU A 701 21.52 -57.90 -32.00
CA LEU A 701 21.52 -56.76 -32.93
C LEU A 701 20.22 -55.94 -32.84
N THR A 702 19.06 -56.59 -32.69
CA THR A 702 17.77 -55.87 -32.54
C THR A 702 17.68 -55.10 -31.23
N THR A 703 18.19 -55.64 -30.12
CA THR A 703 18.29 -54.89 -28.84
C THR A 703 19.19 -53.66 -28.95
N LEU A 704 20.30 -53.74 -29.69
CA LEU A 704 21.17 -52.59 -29.96
C LEU A 704 20.47 -51.50 -30.80
N LEU A 705 19.71 -51.90 -31.84
CA LEU A 705 18.93 -50.97 -32.67
C LEU A 705 17.85 -50.25 -31.87
N VAL A 706 17.05 -50.99 -31.08
CA VAL A 706 16.00 -50.40 -30.24
C VAL A 706 16.61 -49.43 -29.22
N LEU A 707 17.72 -49.78 -28.59
CA LEU A 707 18.42 -48.91 -27.66
C LEU A 707 18.90 -47.59 -28.31
N TYR A 708 19.42 -47.65 -29.53
CA TYR A 708 19.79 -46.44 -30.29
C TYR A 708 18.57 -45.55 -30.62
N THR A 709 17.43 -46.14 -31.02
CA THR A 709 16.21 -45.34 -31.26
C THR A 709 15.68 -44.66 -30.00
N LEU A 710 15.81 -45.30 -28.83
CA LEU A 710 15.43 -44.71 -27.54
C LEU A 710 16.41 -43.60 -27.11
N PHE A 711 17.71 -43.73 -27.42
CA PHE A 711 18.69 -42.67 -27.22
C PHE A 711 18.36 -41.42 -28.06
N SER A 712 18.12 -41.56 -29.37
CA SER A 712 17.78 -40.41 -30.24
C SER A 712 16.57 -39.66 -29.71
N ASN A 713 15.45 -40.35 -29.51
CA ASN A 713 14.21 -39.76 -29.02
C ASN A 713 14.37 -39.05 -27.65
N THR A 714 15.22 -39.59 -26.76
CA THR A 714 15.52 -38.93 -25.48
C THR A 714 16.39 -37.69 -25.68
N SER A 715 17.36 -37.72 -26.60
CA SER A 715 18.23 -36.58 -26.89
C SER A 715 17.47 -35.43 -27.58
N ASP A 716 16.60 -35.76 -28.54
CA ASP A 716 15.76 -34.82 -29.31
C ASP A 716 14.73 -34.07 -28.43
N SER A 717 14.35 -34.64 -27.28
CA SER A 717 13.46 -33.99 -26.30
C SER A 717 14.15 -32.93 -25.42
N LEU A 718 15.47 -32.78 -25.53
CA LEU A 718 16.30 -31.90 -24.71
C LEU A 718 17.02 -30.85 -25.57
N PRO A 719 17.39 -29.68 -25.01
CA PRO A 719 18.19 -28.71 -25.74
C PRO A 719 19.55 -29.30 -26.14
N VAL A 720 20.09 -28.84 -27.27
CA VAL A 720 21.46 -29.13 -27.68
C VAL A 720 22.43 -28.43 -26.72
N THR A 721 23.46 -29.14 -26.27
CA THR A 721 24.48 -28.68 -25.32
C THR A 721 25.88 -29.02 -25.82
N ALA A 722 26.88 -28.18 -25.49
CA ALA A 722 28.28 -28.47 -25.82
C ALA A 722 28.92 -29.51 -24.87
N TYR A 723 28.33 -29.70 -23.68
CA TYR A 723 28.70 -30.71 -22.71
C TYR A 723 27.83 -31.98 -22.85
N VAL A 724 28.41 -33.11 -22.45
CA VAL A 724 27.73 -34.42 -22.34
C VAL A 724 26.79 -34.40 -21.12
N LYS A 725 25.55 -34.85 -21.30
CA LYS A 725 24.54 -34.95 -20.22
C LYS A 725 24.71 -36.28 -19.49
N MET A 726 24.32 -36.37 -18.21
CA MET A 726 24.41 -37.66 -17.49
C MET A 726 23.55 -38.77 -18.14
N ILE A 727 22.42 -38.43 -18.76
CA ILE A 727 21.61 -39.40 -19.53
C ILE A 727 22.35 -39.94 -20.76
N ASP A 728 23.19 -39.13 -21.42
CA ASP A 728 24.00 -39.58 -22.56
C ASP A 728 25.05 -40.60 -22.11
N MET A 729 25.66 -40.37 -20.93
CA MET A 729 26.62 -41.31 -20.32
C MET A 729 25.94 -42.65 -19.97
N TRP A 730 24.68 -42.63 -19.53
CA TRP A 730 23.88 -43.82 -19.26
C TRP A 730 23.62 -44.63 -20.54
N PHE A 731 23.10 -43.99 -21.59
CA PHE A 731 22.88 -44.64 -22.88
C PHE A 731 24.18 -45.19 -23.48
N PHE A 732 25.25 -44.38 -23.51
CA PHE A 732 26.56 -44.78 -24.03
C PHE A 732 27.13 -45.99 -23.29
N SER A 733 26.96 -46.06 -21.97
CA SER A 733 27.39 -47.21 -21.16
C SER A 733 26.64 -48.49 -21.53
N ILE A 734 25.31 -48.44 -21.70
CA ILE A 734 24.52 -49.62 -22.06
C ILE A 734 24.74 -50.02 -23.53
N ILE A 735 24.87 -49.07 -24.45
CA ILE A 735 25.24 -49.32 -25.85
C ILE A 735 26.60 -50.02 -25.92
N SER A 736 27.59 -49.56 -25.15
CA SER A 736 28.92 -50.18 -25.07
C SER A 736 28.87 -51.60 -24.50
N LEU A 737 28.03 -51.86 -23.49
CA LEU A 737 27.83 -53.20 -22.92
C LEU A 737 27.17 -54.15 -23.94
N LEU A 738 26.12 -53.72 -24.66
CA LEU A 738 25.48 -54.54 -25.68
C LEU A 738 26.41 -54.80 -26.87
N PHE A 739 27.20 -53.81 -27.31
CA PHE A 739 28.22 -53.98 -28.34
C PHE A 739 29.33 -54.95 -27.90
N PHE A 740 29.73 -54.92 -26.63
CA PHE A 740 30.67 -55.91 -26.10
C PHE A 740 30.07 -57.33 -26.14
N ILE A 741 28.77 -57.48 -25.84
CA ILE A 741 28.05 -58.76 -25.94
C ILE A 741 27.95 -59.25 -27.40
N THR A 742 27.69 -58.39 -28.39
CA THR A 742 27.72 -58.80 -29.82
C THR A 742 29.12 -59.25 -30.24
N MET A 743 30.17 -58.54 -29.84
CA MET A 743 31.57 -58.94 -30.10
C MET A 743 31.93 -60.28 -29.43
N ILE A 744 31.41 -60.57 -28.24
CA ILE A 744 31.56 -61.88 -27.57
C ILE A 744 30.90 -63.00 -28.40
N HIS A 745 29.74 -62.78 -29.00
CA HIS A 745 29.09 -63.80 -29.85
C HIS A 745 29.94 -64.14 -31.07
N VAL A 746 30.39 -63.12 -31.82
CA VAL A 746 31.25 -63.28 -33.01
C VAL A 746 32.56 -63.98 -32.64
N LEU A 747 33.20 -63.61 -31.53
CA LEU A 747 34.42 -64.26 -31.08
C LEU A 747 34.20 -65.72 -30.63
N ALA A 748 33.06 -66.03 -30.01
CA ALA A 748 32.70 -67.39 -29.62
C ALA A 748 32.39 -68.28 -30.85
N GLU A 749 31.79 -67.72 -31.90
CA GLU A 749 31.55 -68.37 -33.19
C GLU A 749 32.86 -68.70 -33.91
N TYR A 750 33.76 -67.71 -34.08
CA TYR A 750 35.08 -67.90 -34.69
C TYR A 750 35.96 -68.95 -33.97
N ILE A 751 35.84 -69.05 -32.64
CA ILE A 751 36.50 -70.09 -31.85
C ILE A 751 35.83 -71.47 -32.09
N SER A 752 34.53 -71.52 -32.34
CA SER A 752 33.77 -72.75 -32.62
C SER A 752 34.12 -73.39 -33.96
N GLU A 753 34.16 -72.59 -35.04
CA GLU A 753 34.50 -73.09 -36.40
C GLU A 753 35.87 -73.79 -36.42
N ARG A 754 36.87 -73.19 -35.75
CA ARG A 754 38.22 -73.76 -35.60
C ARG A 754 38.25 -75.13 -34.88
N GLN A 755 37.15 -75.57 -34.26
CA GLN A 755 37.06 -76.89 -33.62
C GLN A 755 36.41 -77.98 -34.49
N GLN A 756 35.74 -77.66 -35.60
CA GLN A 756 35.12 -78.68 -36.47
C GLN A 756 36.11 -79.40 -37.41
N VAL A 757 37.38 -79.00 -37.46
CA VAL A 757 38.40 -79.67 -38.28
C VAL A 757 38.74 -81.05 -37.67
N ILE A 758 38.23 -82.09 -38.34
CA ILE A 758 38.25 -83.51 -37.95
C ILE A 758 39.64 -84.00 -37.53
N LYS A 759 39.70 -84.84 -36.48
CA LYS A 759 40.84 -85.73 -36.22
C LYS A 759 40.39 -87.17 -35.91
N VAL A 760 40.83 -88.09 -36.75
CA VAL A 760 40.76 -89.55 -36.53
C VAL A 760 41.83 -89.96 -35.50
N HIS A 761 41.53 -90.93 -34.64
CA HIS A 761 42.48 -91.47 -33.66
C HIS A 761 43.56 -92.36 -34.29
N PRO A 762 44.76 -92.34 -33.70
CA PRO A 762 45.40 -93.58 -33.25
C PRO A 762 45.61 -93.60 -31.73
N VAL A 763 45.75 -94.80 -31.16
CA VAL A 763 45.85 -95.03 -29.70
C VAL A 763 47.31 -95.05 -29.24
N VAL A 764 47.72 -94.05 -28.43
CA VAL A 764 48.92 -94.11 -27.59
C VAL A 764 48.63 -93.44 -26.24
N LYS A 765 49.10 -94.03 -25.13
CA LYS A 765 49.00 -93.45 -23.78
C LYS A 765 50.16 -92.50 -23.49
N SER A 766 49.87 -91.23 -23.19
CA SER A 766 50.66 -90.41 -22.25
C SER A 766 49.81 -89.24 -21.73
N ALA A 767 50.15 -88.69 -20.56
CA ALA A 767 49.32 -87.72 -19.86
C ALA A 767 49.83 -86.28 -20.00
N ALA A 768 49.05 -85.42 -20.65
CA ALA A 768 49.22 -83.96 -20.62
C ALA A 768 47.86 -83.26 -20.84
N ARG A 769 47.09 -83.02 -19.76
CA ARG A 769 45.74 -82.42 -19.82
C ARG A 769 45.80 -80.89 -19.99
N HIS A 770 46.43 -80.41 -21.07
CA HIS A 770 46.29 -79.00 -21.46
C HIS A 770 44.84 -78.72 -21.86
N SER A 771 44.12 -77.96 -21.03
CA SER A 771 42.74 -77.57 -21.32
C SER A 771 42.69 -76.55 -22.45
N ARG A 772 42.50 -77.03 -23.68
CA ARG A 772 42.06 -76.18 -24.79
C ARG A 772 40.76 -75.45 -24.40
N LEU A 773 40.70 -74.16 -24.70
CA LEU A 773 39.53 -73.34 -24.46
C LEU A 773 38.47 -73.69 -25.51
N THR A 774 37.41 -74.39 -25.11
CA THR A 774 36.18 -74.48 -25.91
C THR A 774 35.39 -73.18 -25.80
N GLY A 775 34.66 -72.81 -26.85
CA GLY A 775 33.80 -71.61 -26.83
C GLY A 775 32.79 -71.62 -25.67
N GLU A 776 32.27 -72.78 -25.29
CA GLU A 776 31.44 -72.95 -24.08
C GLU A 776 32.12 -72.47 -22.79
N ARG A 777 33.43 -72.75 -22.61
CA ARG A 777 34.17 -72.33 -21.41
C ARG A 777 34.38 -70.83 -21.36
N MET A 778 34.62 -70.21 -22.52
CA MET A 778 34.63 -68.75 -22.65
C MET A 778 33.26 -68.17 -22.30
N MET A 779 32.17 -68.68 -22.88
CA MET A 779 30.80 -68.27 -22.57
C MET A 779 30.47 -68.39 -21.07
N VAL A 780 30.88 -69.49 -20.42
CA VAL A 780 30.68 -69.70 -18.97
C VAL A 780 31.45 -68.69 -18.12
N ALA A 781 32.69 -68.34 -18.49
CA ALA A 781 33.48 -67.34 -17.77
C ALA A 781 32.91 -65.91 -17.97
N VAL A 782 32.58 -65.56 -19.22
CA VAL A 782 32.08 -64.23 -19.60
C VAL A 782 30.74 -63.93 -18.91
N ARG A 783 29.79 -64.87 -18.94
CA ARG A 783 28.48 -64.67 -18.28
C ARG A 783 28.57 -64.64 -16.75
N LYS A 784 29.44 -65.45 -16.13
CA LYS A 784 29.53 -65.51 -14.66
C LYS A 784 30.28 -64.34 -14.04
N TRP A 785 31.28 -63.78 -14.73
CA TRP A 785 32.21 -62.83 -14.12
C TRP A 785 32.35 -61.53 -14.92
N VAL A 786 32.63 -61.61 -16.22
CA VAL A 786 33.04 -60.41 -16.99
C VAL A 786 31.91 -59.41 -17.15
N VAL A 787 30.74 -59.83 -17.64
CA VAL A 787 29.63 -58.89 -17.87
C VAL A 787 29.01 -58.38 -16.55
N PRO A 788 28.74 -59.23 -15.52
CA PRO A 788 28.26 -58.73 -14.23
C PRO A 788 29.22 -57.73 -13.57
N LEU A 789 30.54 -57.96 -13.63
CA LEU A 789 31.54 -57.03 -13.08
C LEU A 789 31.49 -55.66 -13.78
N MET A 790 31.43 -55.63 -15.11
CA MET A 790 31.34 -54.35 -15.84
C MET A 790 30.04 -53.60 -15.54
N VAL A 791 28.90 -54.29 -15.40
CA VAL A 791 27.63 -53.67 -15.00
C VAL A 791 27.72 -53.05 -13.60
N VAL A 792 28.34 -53.74 -12.64
CA VAL A 792 28.53 -53.23 -11.27
C VAL A 792 29.45 -52.00 -11.26
N VAL A 793 30.61 -52.06 -11.95
CA VAL A 793 31.55 -50.93 -12.02
C VAL A 793 30.90 -49.70 -12.66
N LEU A 794 30.19 -49.86 -13.77
CA LEU A 794 29.50 -48.75 -14.46
C LEU A 794 28.41 -48.12 -13.59
N ASN A 795 27.64 -48.92 -12.84
CA ASN A 795 26.67 -48.38 -11.89
C ASN A 795 27.33 -47.60 -10.75
N ILE A 796 28.41 -48.13 -10.15
CA ILE A 796 29.13 -47.42 -9.08
C ILE A 796 29.64 -46.07 -9.58
N VAL A 797 30.28 -46.01 -10.75
CA VAL A 797 30.76 -44.75 -11.34
C VAL A 797 29.61 -43.78 -11.60
N TYR A 798 28.51 -44.24 -12.20
CA TYR A 798 27.35 -43.41 -12.51
C TYR A 798 26.71 -42.79 -11.26
N TRP A 799 26.42 -43.61 -10.23
CA TRP A 799 25.77 -43.13 -9.01
C TRP A 799 26.70 -42.27 -8.14
N VAL A 800 28.02 -42.52 -8.13
CA VAL A 800 28.99 -41.65 -7.45
C VAL A 800 29.06 -40.27 -8.10
N LEU A 801 29.08 -40.20 -9.43
CA LEU A 801 29.05 -38.91 -10.16
C LEU A 801 27.75 -38.14 -9.91
N LEU A 802 26.61 -38.83 -9.78
CA LEU A 802 25.33 -38.18 -9.46
C LEU A 802 25.31 -37.63 -8.02
N LEU A 803 25.82 -38.39 -7.04
CA LEU A 803 25.79 -37.99 -5.63
C LEU A 803 26.69 -36.79 -5.29
N GLN A 804 27.62 -36.40 -6.17
CA GLN A 804 28.45 -35.20 -5.99
C GLN A 804 27.67 -33.88 -6.11
N GLN A 805 26.40 -33.91 -6.56
CA GLN A 805 25.50 -32.74 -6.66
C GLN A 805 25.26 -32.00 -5.31
N GLY A 806 25.64 -32.58 -4.17
CA GLY A 806 25.29 -32.11 -2.82
C GLY A 806 26.23 -31.10 -2.13
N SER A 807 27.44 -30.83 -2.63
CA SER A 807 28.41 -29.94 -1.93
C SER A 807 28.89 -28.76 -2.79
N PRO A 808 28.54 -27.51 -2.46
CA PRO A 808 29.06 -26.33 -3.16
C PRO A 808 30.47 -25.88 -2.72
N ASN A 809 31.02 -26.43 -1.63
CA ASN A 809 32.23 -25.91 -0.97
C ASN A 809 33.32 -26.99 -0.75
N THR A 810 33.96 -27.50 -1.81
CA THR A 810 35.16 -28.36 -1.65
C THR A 810 36.16 -28.33 -2.83
N GLY A 811 36.51 -27.13 -3.32
CA GLY A 811 37.48 -26.96 -4.42
C GLY A 811 38.90 -27.52 -4.17
N SER A 812 39.25 -27.86 -2.92
CA SER A 812 40.57 -28.38 -2.51
C SER A 812 40.66 -29.91 -2.46
N ALA A 813 39.56 -30.64 -2.43
CA ALA A 813 39.57 -32.09 -2.18
C ALA A 813 40.14 -32.92 -3.35
N CYS A 814 40.18 -32.38 -4.56
CA CYS A 814 40.54 -33.12 -5.78
C CYS A 814 42.05 -33.47 -5.88
N GLN A 815 42.94 -32.75 -5.18
CA GLN A 815 44.39 -32.98 -5.29
C GLN A 815 44.90 -34.21 -4.52
N LEU A 816 44.29 -34.58 -3.39
CA LEU A 816 44.79 -35.71 -2.57
C LEU A 816 44.65 -37.08 -3.27
N CYS A 817 43.64 -37.27 -4.13
CA CYS A 817 43.49 -38.53 -4.87
C CYS A 817 44.49 -38.68 -6.03
N LEU A 818 45.04 -37.59 -6.57
CA LEU A 818 46.02 -37.64 -7.67
C LEU A 818 47.45 -37.95 -7.19
N ALA A 819 47.79 -37.54 -5.97
CA ALA A 819 49.14 -37.69 -5.41
C ALA A 819 49.59 -39.15 -5.20
N ALA A 820 48.66 -40.11 -5.17
CA ALA A 820 48.94 -41.51 -4.83
C ALA A 820 49.55 -42.36 -5.98
N LEU A 821 49.72 -41.81 -7.19
CA LEU A 821 50.07 -42.59 -8.39
C LEU A 821 51.31 -42.13 -9.18
N THR A 822 51.99 -41.04 -8.80
CA THR A 822 53.15 -40.51 -9.57
C THR A 822 54.27 -39.95 -8.68
N VAL A 823 55.16 -40.82 -8.18
CA VAL A 823 56.46 -40.39 -7.59
C VAL A 823 57.59 -41.35 -7.97
N THR A 824 58.29 -41.04 -9.06
CA THR A 824 59.67 -41.51 -9.36
C THR A 824 60.36 -40.46 -10.23
N GLU A 825 61.52 -39.98 -9.78
CA GLU A 825 62.48 -39.13 -10.52
C GLU A 825 61.98 -37.70 -10.90
N ALA A 826 62.76 -36.62 -10.83
CA ALA A 826 64.14 -36.42 -10.32
C ALA A 826 64.31 -35.01 -9.69
N THR A 827 65.53 -34.69 -9.25
CA THR A 827 65.91 -33.50 -8.45
C THR A 827 66.59 -32.38 -9.25
N GLU A 828 66.89 -31.26 -8.56
CA GLU A 828 67.68 -30.08 -9.00
C GLU A 828 66.91 -29.09 -9.91
N ALA A 829 67.03 -27.75 -9.78
CA ALA A 829 68.15 -26.95 -9.27
C ALA A 829 67.77 -25.89 -8.20
N ARG A 830 68.67 -24.92 -7.93
CA ARG A 830 68.68 -24.04 -6.73
C ARG A 830 69.18 -22.61 -7.07
N HIS A 831 68.96 -21.66 -6.15
CA HIS A 831 69.37 -20.23 -6.17
C HIS A 831 68.43 -19.28 -6.95
N GLN A 832 68.34 -17.96 -6.66
CA GLN A 832 69.18 -17.11 -5.78
C GLN A 832 68.34 -16.12 -4.93
N SER A 833 68.94 -15.12 -4.25
CA SER A 833 68.34 -14.42 -3.09
C SER A 833 68.60 -12.89 -3.00
N ARG A 834 67.85 -12.22 -2.09
CA ARG A 834 68.09 -10.87 -1.50
C ARG A 834 67.87 -9.65 -2.44
N ALA A 835 67.68 -8.39 -1.97
CA ALA A 835 67.55 -7.80 -0.61
C ALA A 835 66.84 -6.40 -0.62
N GLY A 836 66.49 -5.85 0.57
CA GLY A 836 65.98 -4.48 0.82
C GLY A 836 64.45 -4.42 1.03
N GLY A 837 63.83 -3.59 1.89
CA GLY A 837 64.27 -2.41 2.67
C GLY A 837 63.60 -1.12 2.14
N LEU A 838 62.93 -0.22 2.90
CA LEU A 838 63.00 0.12 4.33
C LEU A 838 61.80 1.04 4.78
N ALA A 839 61.32 0.93 6.03
CA ALA A 839 60.56 1.97 6.81
C ALA A 839 59.11 2.36 6.35
N LYS A 840 58.20 2.96 7.18
CA LYS A 840 58.25 3.47 8.58
C LYS A 840 56.85 3.45 9.30
N LYS A 841 56.87 3.58 10.64
CA LYS A 841 55.79 3.43 11.67
C LYS A 841 54.56 4.38 11.63
N GLY A 842 53.46 3.96 12.29
CA GLY A 842 52.48 4.85 12.98
C GLY A 842 51.34 4.11 13.76
N SER A 843 51.15 4.37 15.07
CA SER A 843 50.06 3.85 15.97
C SER A 843 50.24 4.38 17.42
N PRO A 844 49.35 4.14 18.43
CA PRO A 844 47.91 3.80 18.45
C PRO A 844 47.10 5.08 18.88
N PRO A 845 46.24 5.25 19.94
CA PRO A 845 45.49 4.38 20.90
C PRO A 845 44.06 3.99 20.37
N LEU A 846 43.12 3.26 21.04
CA LEU A 846 42.95 2.62 22.38
C LEU A 846 42.19 3.40 23.50
N LEU A 847 40.97 2.96 23.86
CA LEU A 847 40.35 3.09 25.19
C LEU A 847 39.25 2.01 25.43
N SER A 848 38.89 1.71 26.69
CA SER A 848 38.09 0.55 27.14
C SER A 848 37.21 0.85 28.37
N LEU A 849 36.14 0.06 28.65
CA LEU A 849 35.41 0.03 29.94
C LEU A 849 34.44 -1.17 30.11
N GLU A 850 34.03 -1.46 31.36
CA GLU A 850 33.17 -2.60 31.84
C GLU A 850 32.24 -2.08 32.99
N PHE A 851 31.40 -2.78 33.79
CA PHE A 851 30.94 -4.19 34.06
C PHE A 851 29.63 -4.06 34.93
N PRO A 852 29.09 -5.01 35.76
CA PRO A 852 29.30 -6.46 35.95
C PRO A 852 28.02 -7.36 35.83
N HIS A 853 27.17 -7.47 36.88
CA HIS A 853 26.15 -8.53 37.09
C HIS A 853 25.01 -8.15 38.05
N SER A 854 23.87 -8.87 37.99
CA SER A 854 22.95 -9.11 39.13
C SER A 854 22.14 -10.44 38.95
N LYS A 855 21.43 -10.93 39.98
CA LYS A 855 20.81 -12.30 39.99
C LYS A 855 19.72 -12.51 41.08
N SER A 856 18.54 -13.07 40.74
CA SER A 856 17.48 -13.63 41.63
C SER A 856 16.49 -14.48 40.79
N ARG A 857 15.87 -15.62 41.18
CA ARG A 857 15.14 -16.09 42.40
C ARG A 857 13.78 -15.40 42.62
N ASP A 858 12.67 -16.08 42.96
CA ASP A 858 12.34 -17.54 43.04
C ASP A 858 10.79 -17.75 43.15
N THR A 859 10.28 -19.01 43.07
CA THR A 859 8.92 -19.50 43.53
C THR A 859 7.63 -18.97 42.83
N SER A 860 6.46 -19.65 42.82
CA SER A 860 6.07 -21.09 42.96
C SER A 860 4.55 -21.27 42.69
N GLY A 861 4.09 -22.43 42.19
CA GLY A 861 2.65 -22.77 42.16
C GLY A 861 2.32 -24.09 41.42
N GLN A 862 1.72 -25.04 42.13
CA GLN A 862 1.23 -26.36 41.66
C GLN A 862 -0.31 -26.34 41.55
N GLU A 863 -1.05 -27.32 41.03
CA GLU A 863 -0.85 -28.76 40.72
C GLU A 863 -1.61 -29.03 39.35
N ALA A 864 -1.83 -30.19 38.73
CA ALA A 864 -1.75 -31.59 39.16
C ALA A 864 -1.57 -32.61 37.99
N GLU A 865 -2.03 -33.84 38.20
CA GLU A 865 -1.71 -35.08 37.50
C GLU A 865 -2.60 -35.42 36.28
N SER A 866 -2.01 -36.02 35.24
CA SER A 866 -2.25 -37.45 34.91
C SER A 866 -1.30 -37.97 33.82
N ASN A 867 -0.85 -39.23 33.96
CA ASN A 867 -0.20 -40.09 32.96
C ASN A 867 1.02 -39.53 32.18
N MET A 868 2.22 -39.86 32.66
CA MET A 868 3.50 -39.68 31.97
C MET A 868 4.17 -41.04 31.72
N ASP A 869 4.09 -41.57 30.49
CA ASP A 869 5.11 -42.49 29.96
C ASP A 869 4.99 -42.63 28.42
N HIS A 870 5.84 -41.89 27.68
CA HIS A 870 6.26 -42.07 26.27
C HIS A 870 7.08 -40.85 25.79
N ALA A 871 6.86 -39.67 26.39
CA ALA A 871 7.45 -38.39 25.99
C ALA A 871 8.90 -38.15 26.46
N ARG A 872 9.80 -39.14 26.33
CA ARG A 872 11.24 -38.98 26.66
C ARG A 872 12.23 -39.45 25.59
N LEU A 873 11.75 -39.92 24.43
CA LEU A 873 12.62 -40.29 23.31
C LEU A 873 12.81 -39.18 22.26
N VAL A 874 11.99 -38.13 22.28
CA VAL A 874 11.95 -37.08 21.24
C VAL A 874 12.76 -35.84 21.63
N GLU A 875 12.64 -35.36 22.87
CA GLU A 875 13.39 -34.17 23.33
C GLU A 875 14.91 -34.40 23.39
N ALA A 876 15.34 -35.65 23.61
CA ALA A 876 16.76 -36.02 23.57
C ALA A 876 17.43 -35.83 22.20
N VAL A 877 16.65 -35.73 21.11
CA VAL A 877 17.14 -35.41 19.76
C VAL A 877 17.09 -33.91 19.50
N ALA A 878 16.10 -33.20 20.05
CA ALA A 878 15.96 -31.75 19.91
C ALA A 878 17.10 -30.97 20.62
N ALA A 879 17.56 -31.45 21.77
CA ALA A 879 18.62 -30.82 22.56
C ALA A 879 20.05 -30.90 21.94
N ALA A 880 20.23 -31.67 20.87
CA ALA A 880 21.52 -31.80 20.17
C ALA A 880 21.68 -30.85 18.96
N SER A 881 20.71 -29.96 18.72
CA SER A 881 20.66 -29.13 17.50
C SER A 881 21.15 -27.67 17.69
N THR A 882 21.70 -27.31 18.85
CA THR A 882 22.00 -25.90 19.20
C THR A 882 23.50 -25.58 19.37
N ASP A 883 24.39 -26.56 19.23
CA ASP A 883 25.85 -26.34 19.19
C ASP A 883 26.42 -26.67 17.81
N ASN A 884 27.16 -25.72 17.23
CA ASN A 884 27.54 -25.72 15.81
C ASN A 884 28.79 -26.57 15.50
N THR A 885 29.04 -27.63 16.27
CA THR A 885 30.23 -28.50 16.17
C THR A 885 29.90 -29.95 16.52
N THR A 886 29.18 -30.65 15.64
CA THR A 886 29.06 -32.12 15.67
C THR A 886 29.49 -32.71 14.32
N SER A 887 30.38 -33.71 14.36
CA SER A 887 30.96 -34.32 13.16
C SER A 887 30.08 -35.46 12.63
N THR A 888 30.00 -35.59 11.30
CA THR A 888 29.33 -36.71 10.63
C THR A 888 29.89 -38.09 11.03
N THR A 889 31.11 -38.14 11.55
CA THR A 889 31.75 -39.36 12.09
C THR A 889 30.95 -40.02 13.22
N ASP A 890 30.30 -39.24 14.09
CA ASP A 890 29.69 -39.78 15.30
C ASP A 890 28.27 -40.30 15.08
N LEU A 891 27.55 -39.73 14.10
CA LEU A 891 26.30 -40.29 13.60
C LEU A 891 26.52 -41.68 12.97
N ILE A 892 27.63 -41.86 12.24
CA ILE A 892 28.01 -43.13 11.61
C ILE A 892 28.34 -44.20 12.68
N LYS A 893 29.11 -43.84 13.74
CA LYS A 893 29.40 -44.73 14.86
C LYS A 893 28.14 -45.27 15.54
N TYR A 894 27.07 -44.48 15.61
CA TYR A 894 25.84 -44.84 16.30
C TYR A 894 24.89 -45.72 15.47
N LEU A 895 24.84 -45.52 14.15
CA LEU A 895 23.93 -46.25 13.25
C LEU A 895 24.50 -47.60 12.77
N LEU A 896 25.80 -47.66 12.46
CA LEU A 896 26.41 -48.85 11.84
C LEU A 896 26.23 -50.15 12.65
N PRO A 897 26.39 -50.17 14.00
CA PRO A 897 26.22 -51.39 14.79
C PRO A 897 24.78 -51.93 14.77
N ARG A 898 23.78 -51.03 14.74
CA ARG A 898 22.36 -51.42 14.72
C ARG A 898 21.97 -52.02 13.37
N VAL A 899 22.42 -51.44 12.26
CA VAL A 899 22.21 -52.02 10.91
C VAL A 899 22.83 -53.41 10.82
N LEU A 900 24.06 -53.59 11.32
CA LEU A 900 24.73 -54.89 11.32
C LEU A 900 23.98 -55.94 12.16
N SER A 901 23.43 -55.56 13.33
CA SER A 901 22.62 -56.47 14.16
C SER A 901 21.32 -56.95 13.50
N LEU A 902 20.67 -56.10 12.68
CA LEU A 902 19.52 -56.53 11.86
C LEU A 902 19.94 -57.52 10.77
N THR A 903 21.10 -57.31 10.12
CA THR A 903 21.58 -58.25 9.10
C THR A 903 21.99 -59.62 9.66
N SER A 904 22.56 -59.68 10.88
CA SER A 904 22.85 -60.99 11.51
C SER A 904 21.60 -61.75 11.94
N ALA A 905 20.55 -61.03 12.39
CA ALA A 905 19.26 -61.64 12.75
C ALA A 905 18.51 -62.25 11.54
N LEU A 906 18.80 -61.79 10.32
CA LEU A 906 18.22 -62.30 9.07
C LEU A 906 19.00 -63.46 8.43
N LEU A 907 20.23 -63.75 8.89
CA LEU A 907 21.12 -64.73 8.25
C LEU A 907 21.49 -65.94 9.12
N GLY A 908 21.34 -65.87 10.44
CA GLY A 908 21.26 -67.08 11.28
C GLY A 908 22.56 -67.88 11.50
N GLU A 909 23.73 -67.23 11.47
CA GLU A 909 25.03 -67.87 11.76
C GLU A 909 25.59 -67.49 13.15
N SER A 910 26.51 -68.30 13.68
CA SER A 910 27.02 -68.21 15.06
C SER A 910 28.10 -67.13 15.29
N SER A 911 28.15 -66.61 16.52
CA SER A 911 28.65 -65.26 16.82
C SER A 911 30.15 -65.09 17.09
N GLU A 912 31.02 -66.03 16.71
CA GLU A 912 32.45 -65.94 17.07
C GLU A 912 33.33 -65.23 16.02
N ASN A 913 33.04 -65.36 14.72
CA ASN A 913 33.89 -64.77 13.66
C ASN A 913 33.70 -63.27 13.40
N THR A 914 32.60 -62.66 13.85
CA THR A 914 32.27 -61.23 13.57
C THR A 914 33.06 -60.24 14.44
N THR A 915 33.63 -60.70 15.56
CA THR A 915 34.36 -59.86 16.51
C THR A 915 35.83 -59.62 16.13
N ALA A 916 36.40 -60.45 15.25
CA ALA A 916 37.75 -60.26 14.73
C ALA A 916 37.79 -59.15 13.67
N LEU A 917 36.96 -59.27 12.63
CA LEU A 917 36.93 -58.36 11.48
C LEU A 917 36.58 -56.92 11.87
N THR A 918 35.66 -56.74 12.83
CA THR A 918 35.30 -55.42 13.36
C THR A 918 36.43 -54.74 14.14
N LYS A 919 37.40 -55.51 14.66
CA LYS A 919 38.51 -54.99 15.46
C LYS A 919 39.67 -54.49 14.60
N GLU A 920 39.95 -55.14 13.47
CA GLU A 920 40.93 -54.66 12.48
C GLU A 920 40.49 -53.35 11.82
N ILE A 921 39.20 -53.25 11.45
CA ILE A 921 38.65 -52.06 10.78
C ILE A 921 38.72 -50.81 11.67
N LEU A 922 38.53 -50.94 12.99
CA LEU A 922 38.65 -49.82 13.93
C LEU A 922 40.10 -49.35 14.13
N ASP A 923 41.06 -50.28 14.19
CA ASP A 923 42.48 -49.93 14.41
C ASP A 923 43.04 -49.14 13.22
N VAL A 924 42.71 -49.53 11.99
CA VAL A 924 43.07 -48.79 10.76
C VAL A 924 42.44 -47.39 10.75
N ALA A 925 41.17 -47.26 11.11
CA ALA A 925 40.48 -45.96 11.14
C ALA A 925 41.09 -44.99 12.17
N SER A 926 41.68 -45.49 13.26
CA SER A 926 42.26 -44.66 14.32
C SER A 926 43.59 -43.98 13.94
N LYS A 927 44.34 -44.52 12.98
CA LYS A 927 45.73 -44.11 12.67
C LYS A 927 45.86 -43.07 11.55
N VAL A 928 44.75 -42.64 10.96
CA VAL A 928 44.73 -41.75 9.78
C VAL A 928 44.44 -40.28 10.15
N PHE A 929 43.90 -40.01 11.34
CA PHE A 929 43.36 -38.70 11.73
C PHE A 929 44.08 -38.01 12.90
N THR A 930 45.42 -37.98 12.90
CA THR A 930 46.21 -37.15 13.82
C THR A 930 47.43 -36.51 13.14
N LEU A 931 47.26 -35.29 12.63
CA LEU A 931 48.28 -34.22 12.57
C LEU A 931 47.60 -32.89 12.22
N ASP A 932 48.22 -31.78 12.64
CA ASP A 932 47.50 -30.54 12.93
C ASP A 932 47.08 -29.68 11.73
N ALA A 933 46.02 -28.90 11.96
CA ALA A 933 45.73 -27.69 11.22
C ALA A 933 46.07 -26.48 12.10
N ASP A 934 46.91 -25.56 11.63
CA ASP A 934 46.92 -24.20 12.15
C ASP A 934 47.53 -23.16 11.18
N SER A 935 47.23 -21.90 11.47
CA SER A 935 47.86 -20.65 11.02
C SER A 935 47.46 -20.01 9.69
N THR A 936 46.96 -18.77 9.84
CA THR A 936 46.95 -17.62 8.90
C THR A 936 45.92 -17.54 7.78
N SER A 937 45.67 -16.29 7.37
CA SER A 937 44.46 -15.83 6.69
C SER A 937 44.76 -14.66 5.74
N SER A 938 43.80 -14.37 4.84
CA SER A 938 43.72 -13.20 3.95
C SER A 938 44.83 -13.01 2.90
N PHE A 939 44.46 -12.92 1.62
CA PHE A 939 44.39 -11.63 0.89
C PHE A 939 43.58 -11.76 -0.43
N LEU A 940 43.31 -10.62 -1.05
CA LEU A 940 42.33 -10.32 -2.11
C LEU A 940 42.28 -11.19 -3.41
N ASN A 941 41.06 -11.22 -3.97
CA ASN A 941 40.67 -11.29 -5.40
C ASN A 941 41.16 -12.44 -6.31
N PRO A 942 40.24 -13.29 -6.81
CA PRO A 942 40.47 -14.08 -8.03
C PRO A 942 40.13 -13.24 -9.28
N VAL A 943 41.12 -12.92 -10.10
CA VAL A 943 40.88 -12.71 -11.54
C VAL A 943 40.76 -14.09 -12.15
N VAL A 944 39.55 -14.47 -12.57
CA VAL A 944 39.30 -15.77 -13.18
C VAL A 944 39.81 -15.75 -14.63
N VAL A 945 41.04 -16.21 -14.81
CA VAL A 945 41.53 -16.67 -16.11
C VAL A 945 41.19 -18.15 -16.22
N ASP A 946 40.18 -18.48 -17.01
CA ASP A 946 39.70 -19.86 -17.19
C ASP A 946 40.71 -20.69 -18.00
N PHE A 947 41.28 -21.73 -17.38
CA PHE A 947 42.37 -22.51 -17.97
C PHE A 947 42.38 -24.00 -17.58
N SER A 948 41.21 -24.67 -17.51
CA SER A 948 41.18 -26.15 -17.38
C SER A 948 40.02 -26.91 -18.05
N SER A 949 39.26 -26.28 -18.95
CA SER A 949 38.17 -26.95 -19.69
C SER A 949 38.64 -28.06 -20.67
N ALA A 950 39.91 -28.04 -21.09
CA ALA A 950 40.42 -28.91 -22.17
C ALA A 950 40.77 -30.36 -21.78
N LEU A 951 40.95 -30.69 -20.49
CA LEU A 951 41.52 -31.99 -20.06
C LEU A 951 40.49 -32.99 -19.48
N TRP A 952 39.33 -32.53 -19.01
CA TRP A 952 38.27 -33.41 -18.50
C TRP A 952 37.66 -34.35 -19.56
N PRO A 953 37.40 -33.92 -20.82
CA PRO A 953 36.89 -34.82 -21.86
C PRO A 953 37.85 -35.96 -22.17
N LEU A 954 39.16 -35.69 -22.16
CA LEU A 954 40.19 -36.71 -22.37
C LEU A 954 40.12 -37.78 -21.29
N TYR A 955 40.06 -37.42 -20.00
CA TYR A 955 39.93 -38.42 -18.94
C TYR A 955 38.64 -39.24 -19.02
N LEU A 956 37.50 -38.62 -19.30
CA LEU A 956 36.23 -39.34 -19.48
C LEU A 956 36.18 -40.24 -20.72
N ILE A 957 36.98 -39.95 -21.76
CA ILE A 957 37.18 -40.85 -22.90
C ILE A 957 38.23 -41.95 -22.57
N THR A 958 39.24 -41.66 -21.73
CA THR A 958 40.21 -42.69 -21.32
C THR A 958 39.59 -43.82 -20.52
N ILE A 959 38.50 -43.63 -19.76
CA ILE A 959 37.91 -44.75 -19.00
C ILE A 959 37.25 -45.79 -19.94
N PRO A 960 36.39 -45.41 -20.91
CA PRO A 960 35.95 -46.32 -21.98
C PRO A 960 37.10 -46.85 -22.84
N LEU A 961 38.16 -46.08 -23.11
CA LEU A 961 39.34 -46.58 -23.83
C LEU A 961 40.26 -47.48 -22.98
N LEU A 962 40.21 -47.40 -21.65
CA LEU A 962 40.89 -48.31 -20.72
C LEU A 962 40.09 -49.59 -20.55
N ILE A 963 38.76 -49.52 -20.52
CA ILE A 963 37.88 -50.69 -20.62
C ILE A 963 38.09 -51.36 -21.99
N GLY A 964 38.05 -50.60 -23.09
CA GLY A 964 38.37 -51.05 -24.43
C GLY A 964 39.81 -51.56 -24.59
N GLY A 965 40.76 -50.97 -23.87
CA GLY A 965 42.17 -51.36 -23.83
C GLY A 965 42.41 -52.63 -23.02
N VAL A 966 41.68 -52.83 -21.92
CA VAL A 966 41.63 -54.09 -21.16
C VAL A 966 40.95 -55.17 -22.00
N ILE A 967 39.90 -54.84 -22.76
CA ILE A 967 39.28 -55.74 -23.74
C ILE A 967 40.28 -56.10 -24.85
N TRP A 968 41.01 -55.13 -25.42
CA TRP A 968 42.05 -55.37 -26.42
C TRP A 968 43.21 -56.20 -25.85
N TYR A 969 43.61 -55.96 -24.61
CA TYR A 969 44.64 -56.73 -23.91
C TYR A 969 44.18 -58.16 -23.62
N PHE A 970 42.92 -58.37 -23.21
CA PHE A 970 42.32 -59.70 -23.10
C PHE A 970 42.26 -60.42 -24.46
N ILE A 971 41.78 -59.75 -25.51
CA ILE A 971 41.69 -60.32 -26.86
C ILE A 971 43.09 -60.70 -27.37
N THR A 972 44.08 -59.82 -27.29
CA THR A 972 45.44 -60.10 -27.75
C THR A 972 46.13 -61.20 -26.93
N THR A 973 45.96 -61.23 -25.60
CA THR A 973 46.55 -62.29 -24.76
C THR A 973 45.83 -63.63 -24.83
N PHE A 974 44.54 -63.69 -25.23
CA PHE A 974 43.82 -64.94 -25.50
C PHE A 974 44.00 -65.47 -26.93
N VAL A 975 44.02 -64.59 -27.94
CA VAL A 975 44.08 -65.00 -29.36
C VAL A 975 45.51 -65.33 -29.79
N LEU A 976 46.52 -64.61 -29.29
CA LEU A 976 47.93 -64.87 -29.58
C LEU A 976 48.60 -65.59 -28.39
N GLY A 977 48.34 -66.90 -28.29
CA GLY A 977 48.92 -67.75 -27.26
C GLY A 977 50.47 -67.73 -27.26
N LYS A 978 51.07 -67.72 -26.06
CA LYS A 978 52.52 -67.55 -25.83
C LYS A 978 53.41 -68.51 -26.64
N ASN A 979 53.84 -68.07 -27.82
CA ASN A 979 55.12 -68.36 -28.47
C ASN A 979 55.27 -67.47 -29.72
N VAL A 980 56.51 -67.27 -30.19
CA VAL A 980 56.86 -66.40 -31.35
C VAL A 980 56.64 -64.90 -31.12
N LEU A 981 57.51 -64.30 -30.30
CA LEU A 981 57.93 -62.89 -30.47
C LEU A 981 59.36 -62.65 -29.97
N GLY A 982 60.24 -63.61 -30.26
CA GLY A 982 61.68 -63.52 -30.00
C GLY A 982 62.46 -63.28 -31.30
N ARG A 983 63.04 -62.09 -31.43
CA ARG A 983 63.88 -61.58 -32.55
C ARG A 983 63.15 -61.20 -33.85
N SER A 984 63.75 -60.20 -34.51
CA SER A 984 63.70 -59.92 -35.95
C SER A 984 62.39 -59.38 -36.56
N PHE A 985 62.05 -58.13 -36.26
CA PHE A 985 61.44 -57.24 -37.26
C PHE A 985 62.08 -55.83 -37.24
N SER A 986 63.32 -55.76 -37.73
CA SER A 986 63.97 -54.53 -38.16
C SER A 986 64.51 -54.73 -39.57
N LYS A 987 64.46 -53.68 -40.40
CA LYS A 987 64.80 -53.66 -41.84
C LYS A 987 63.89 -54.49 -42.75
N ARG A 988 62.92 -53.81 -43.41
CA ARG A 988 62.75 -53.78 -44.89
C ARG A 988 61.54 -52.91 -45.31
N LEU A 989 61.77 -51.61 -45.42
CA LEU A 989 61.41 -50.90 -46.65
C LEU A 989 62.73 -50.54 -47.35
N CYS A 990 62.69 -50.43 -48.68
CA CYS A 990 63.87 -50.26 -49.52
C CYS A 990 63.70 -49.02 -50.41
N TYR A 991 64.80 -48.29 -50.67
CA TYR A 991 65.15 -47.63 -51.95
C TYR A 991 64.16 -46.53 -52.45
N LEU A 992 64.54 -45.29 -52.77
CA LEU A 992 65.78 -44.66 -53.28
C LEU A 992 65.79 -43.15 -52.86
N ARG A 993 66.91 -42.52 -52.47
CA ARG A 993 67.90 -41.75 -53.29
C ARG A 993 67.29 -40.45 -53.90
N SER A 994 67.85 -39.24 -53.73
CA SER A 994 69.12 -38.76 -53.12
C SER A 994 69.06 -37.28 -52.65
N SER A 995 70.15 -36.82 -52.02
CA SER A 995 70.75 -35.45 -51.95
C SER A 995 70.06 -34.28 -52.70
N SER A 996 70.13 -33.02 -52.23
CA SER A 996 71.08 -32.43 -51.26
C SER A 996 70.56 -31.12 -50.64
N ASP A 997 71.00 -30.89 -49.40
CA ASP A 997 71.55 -29.66 -48.80
C ASP A 997 70.77 -28.31 -48.76
N ASP A 998 70.79 -27.77 -47.53
CA ASP A 998 70.95 -26.37 -47.12
C ASP A 998 69.83 -25.30 -47.19
N GLN A 999 69.27 -25.11 -45.98
CA GLN A 999 69.28 -23.87 -45.17
C GLN A 999 68.14 -22.83 -45.22
N GLU A 1000 67.70 -22.55 -43.97
CA GLU A 1000 67.37 -21.26 -43.34
C GLU A 1000 65.97 -20.64 -43.40
N GLU A 1001 65.50 -20.33 -42.18
CA GLU A 1001 64.55 -19.30 -41.71
C GLU A 1001 63.16 -19.12 -42.38
N GLY A 1002 62.08 -18.80 -41.67
CA GLY A 1002 61.90 -18.55 -40.23
C GLY A 1002 60.57 -17.82 -39.97
N GLY A 1003 59.98 -17.98 -38.77
CA GLY A 1003 58.68 -17.40 -38.38
C GLY A 1003 57.47 -18.24 -38.86
N LEU A 1004 56.43 -18.62 -38.09
CA LEU A 1004 55.80 -18.22 -36.82
C LEU A 1004 54.46 -17.47 -37.04
N GLU A 1005 53.38 -18.03 -36.46
CA GLU A 1005 52.04 -17.44 -36.20
C GLU A 1005 51.18 -17.02 -37.44
N ASP A 1006 49.84 -17.06 -37.42
CA ASP A 1006 48.85 -17.83 -36.62
C ASP A 1006 47.46 -17.78 -37.34
N LEU A 1007 46.44 -18.43 -36.76
CA LEU A 1007 44.99 -18.26 -36.96
C LEU A 1007 44.29 -18.78 -38.24
N THR A 1008 43.55 -19.86 -38.01
CA THR A 1008 42.10 -20.05 -38.24
C THR A 1008 41.26 -18.81 -38.66
N GLU A 1009 40.11 -18.94 -39.36
CA GLU A 1009 39.44 -20.06 -40.04
C GLU A 1009 38.28 -19.50 -40.93
N ARG A 1010 38.08 -20.08 -42.14
CA ARG A 1010 36.88 -20.03 -43.03
C ARG A 1010 36.09 -18.71 -43.23
N VAL A 1011 35.75 -18.42 -44.50
CA VAL A 1011 34.37 -18.45 -45.04
C VAL A 1011 34.38 -18.22 -46.58
N MET A 1012 33.39 -18.76 -47.30
CA MET A 1012 33.19 -18.49 -48.74
C MET A 1012 32.18 -17.37 -48.99
N LYS A 1013 32.45 -16.56 -50.03
CA LYS A 1013 31.51 -15.77 -50.88
C LYS A 1013 30.50 -14.87 -50.14
N ALA A 1014 30.65 -13.55 -50.10
CA ALA A 1014 30.75 -12.58 -51.22
C ALA A 1014 29.47 -12.47 -52.07
N ALA A 1015 28.84 -11.29 -51.98
CA ALA A 1015 27.86 -10.73 -52.90
C ALA A 1015 28.16 -9.22 -53.08
N GLU A 1016 27.83 -8.66 -54.24
CA GLU A 1016 28.19 -7.31 -54.70
C GLU A 1016 27.16 -6.23 -54.26
N ALA A 1017 27.44 -4.92 -54.17
CA ALA A 1017 28.72 -4.19 -54.10
C ALA A 1017 28.61 -2.85 -53.31
N PRO A 1018 28.83 -1.60 -53.82
CA PRO A 1018 29.77 -0.68 -53.14
C PRO A 1018 29.24 0.71 -52.70
N GLY A 1019 30.00 1.37 -51.80
CA GLY A 1019 29.86 2.79 -51.39
C GLY A 1019 30.43 3.00 -49.99
N TYR A 1020 31.61 3.62 -49.81
CA TYR A 1020 31.84 5.07 -49.65
C TYR A 1020 30.91 5.71 -48.58
N SER A 1021 31.42 6.35 -47.52
CA SER A 1021 32.81 6.79 -47.20
C SER A 1021 33.26 6.37 -45.80
#